data_AF-A0A350NU85-F1
#
_entry.id   AF-A0A350NU85-F1
#
_cell.length_a   1.000
_cell.length_b   1.000
_cell.length_c   1.000
_cell.angle_alpha   90.00
_cell.angle_beta   90.00
_cell.angle_gamma   90.00
#
_symmetry.space_group_name_H-M   'P 1'
#
loop_
_entity.id
_entity.type
_entity.pdbx_description
1 polymer ?
#
loop_
_entity_poly.entity_id
_entity_poly.type
_entity_poly.pdbx_seq_one_letter_code
_entity_poly.pdbx_strand_id
1 'polypeptide(L)'
;MFALFLYSAPAAFGQCDANEVTLSLTFDNWPEEAGWSITDADGVEVAYAAAGDYATVPDGGSVDATACLADGCYTLAVTDAYGDGGTSWSMTNAMGDVVSSGTGSGSVSTGSFCVGDAATPGCMDMDAINYNPDAGEDDGSCEFPSCDWAGNFCYDSNQNFVSYGYAVAPAGQSIFLLINSGQIEDYWDQIYVYDGLDLATANILWSTGFTSVAGNQDISGTFVESPTGVVNIVMDSDGSGSCAASGYTPIDWVAACAFPGCVDSAASNYNPIATEDDGSCEYVGCTDATACNFDPAATTDDASCAFEAVTVIINPDNYASETSWDLVDAEGNMIASGGGVGAELCVNETCYTFTMYDSFGDGMCCSYGNGSYAVEDANGTTLASGASFGSSESTDFCLPAFPGCTDATACNYDETANLDDGTCDYGCIGCMDTSAANYDPTATQQNDGSCVYCDAGTYVMNIDMYDLGGDGWNGASYYVDSYDGETSISGNWDEADLYVDGVATDFHCIPLGCYVLSSGGGTADDEIAMIITDQFGTVYGDQIATNYYGVLPPPVGFPSGGWFIDFGLLGGCDFEGCTDENCFNYNISVTVDDGSCICPPTNNAIENAEAVFCGALSNGNLANASDEEGVTGLFLGTTVTTGGVWYEFNSDSDQQVFANTCDTPTSTSGFADPVSDTKLHVFQYNDEGELELIVGNDDACGLMSSVAFIATTGQDYYIYVSKYSAFSSGSEFLLSVECAACDEIPSNDFCAEATPQIDNVTFTGTNCCA
;
A
#
# COMPACT_ATOMS: atom_id res chain seq x y z
N MET A 1 -91.32 55.01 9.04
CA MET A 1 -90.03 55.67 8.79
C MET A 1 -90.00 56.97 9.60
N PHE A 2 -89.54 56.88 10.84
CA PHE A 2 -89.24 58.03 11.70
C PHE A 2 -87.81 57.79 12.19
N ALA A 3 -86.87 58.59 11.68
CA ALA A 3 -85.49 58.56 12.09
C ALA A 3 -85.36 59.32 13.42
N LEU A 4 -84.89 58.64 14.47
CA LEU A 4 -84.48 59.26 15.72
C LEU A 4 -82.96 59.47 15.65
N PHE A 5 -82.53 60.72 15.53
CA PHE A 5 -81.11 61.11 15.59
C PHE A 5 -80.76 61.52 17.03
N LEU A 6 -79.72 60.93 17.60
CA LEU A 6 -79.04 61.42 18.80
C LEU A 6 -77.72 62.12 18.39
N TYR A 7 -77.57 63.38 18.83
CA TYR A 7 -76.36 64.22 18.79
C TYR A 7 -75.34 63.70 19.83
N SER A 8 -74.00 63.77 19.75
CA SER A 8 -72.95 64.32 18.86
C SER A 8 -71.59 63.88 19.51
N ALA A 9 -70.42 63.71 18.88
CA ALA A 9 -69.74 64.41 17.79
C ALA A 9 -68.47 63.60 17.34
N PRO A 10 -67.66 64.05 16.37
CA PRO A 10 -67.94 64.24 14.96
C PRO A 10 -66.92 63.48 14.08
N ALA A 11 -67.37 62.59 13.19
CA ALA A 11 -66.70 62.34 11.92
C ALA A 11 -67.73 61.82 10.91
N ALA A 12 -67.87 62.61 9.84
CA ALA A 12 -68.38 62.27 8.51
C ALA A 12 -69.50 61.24 8.36
N PHE A 13 -70.63 61.70 7.80
CA PHE A 13 -71.56 60.88 7.01
C PHE A 13 -70.79 60.13 5.92
N GLY A 14 -70.45 58.88 6.20
CA GLY A 14 -70.08 57.83 5.27
C GLY A 14 -70.95 56.61 5.61
N GLN A 15 -71.54 56.03 4.58
CA GLN A 15 -72.19 54.71 4.61
C GLN A 15 -71.24 53.72 5.30
N CYS A 16 -71.71 52.90 6.24
CA CYS A 16 -70.85 52.02 7.03
C CYS A 16 -70.20 50.97 6.13
N ASP A 17 -68.94 51.17 5.75
CA ASP A 17 -68.25 50.36 4.73
C ASP A 17 -67.55 49.10 5.28
N ALA A 18 -67.88 48.59 6.49
CA ALA A 18 -67.42 47.24 6.88
C ALA A 18 -68.18 46.54 8.03
N ASN A 19 -68.64 47.24 9.09
CA ASN A 19 -69.04 46.58 10.34
C ASN A 19 -70.43 46.99 10.86
N GLU A 20 -71.42 46.92 10.00
CA GLU A 20 -72.82 47.08 10.40
C GLU A 20 -73.32 45.78 11.07
N VAL A 21 -73.96 45.91 12.22
CA VAL A 21 -74.70 44.82 12.87
C VAL A 21 -76.15 45.19 13.07
N THR A 22 -77.03 44.21 12.90
CA THR A 22 -78.46 44.33 13.11
C THR A 22 -78.89 43.40 14.24
N LEU A 23 -79.34 43.98 15.34
CA LEU A 23 -80.00 43.30 16.45
C LEU A 23 -81.51 43.23 16.15
N SER A 24 -82.00 42.03 15.85
CA SER A 24 -83.43 41.75 15.75
C SER A 24 -83.96 41.28 17.10
N LEU A 25 -84.99 41.94 17.62
CA LEU A 25 -85.67 41.62 18.86
C LEU A 25 -87.10 41.19 18.53
N THR A 26 -87.58 40.13 19.17
CA THR A 26 -88.99 39.75 19.17
C THR A 26 -89.46 39.73 20.61
N PHE A 27 -90.36 40.67 20.92
CA PHE A 27 -90.88 40.86 22.26
C PHE A 27 -91.97 39.85 22.58
N ASP A 28 -92.23 39.70 23.87
CA ASP A 28 -93.38 38.99 24.39
C ASP A 28 -94.57 39.96 24.53
N ASN A 29 -95.45 39.78 25.52
CA ASN A 29 -96.63 40.65 25.67
C ASN A 29 -96.34 42.03 26.30
N TRP A 30 -95.09 42.34 26.66
CA TRP A 30 -94.76 43.61 27.32
C TRP A 30 -93.50 44.29 26.75
N PRO A 31 -93.53 44.77 25.48
CA PRO A 31 -92.36 45.38 24.84
C PRO A 31 -91.72 46.53 25.64
N GLU A 32 -92.48 47.25 26.46
CA GLU A 32 -91.96 48.32 27.33
C GLU A 32 -90.94 47.87 28.37
N GLU A 33 -90.81 46.58 28.68
CA GLU A 33 -89.89 46.09 29.71
C GLU A 33 -88.51 45.72 29.17
N ALA A 34 -88.39 45.62 27.84
CA ALA A 34 -87.18 45.21 27.17
C ALA A 34 -86.21 46.40 26.98
N GLY A 35 -84.95 46.18 27.33
CA GLY A 35 -83.82 47.06 27.04
C GLY A 35 -82.63 46.25 26.55
N TRP A 36 -81.60 46.89 26.03
CA TRP A 36 -80.37 46.20 25.68
C TRP A 36 -79.16 47.14 25.69
N SER A 37 -77.97 46.57 25.86
CA SER A 37 -76.69 47.28 25.80
C SER A 37 -75.65 46.42 25.09
N ILE A 38 -74.83 47.04 24.25
CA ILE A 38 -73.63 46.46 23.63
C ILE A 38 -72.42 47.11 24.29
N THR A 39 -71.54 46.28 24.83
CA THR A 39 -70.29 46.69 25.49
C THR A 39 -69.08 46.16 24.73
N ASP A 40 -68.04 46.98 24.58
CA ASP A 40 -66.76 46.54 24.01
C ASP A 40 -65.91 45.75 25.01
N ALA A 41 -64.75 45.28 24.58
CA ALA A 41 -63.82 44.49 25.39
C ALA A 41 -63.29 45.23 26.64
N ASP A 42 -63.27 46.57 26.62
CA ASP A 42 -62.86 47.41 27.75
C ASP A 42 -64.04 47.66 28.73
N GLY A 43 -65.21 47.10 28.45
CA GLY A 43 -66.43 47.26 29.23
C GLY A 43 -67.12 48.60 29.00
N VAL A 44 -66.78 49.33 27.93
CA VAL A 44 -67.41 50.59 27.56
C VAL A 44 -68.68 50.29 26.77
N GLU A 45 -69.80 50.89 27.18
CA GLU A 45 -71.07 50.78 26.47
C GLU A 45 -71.02 51.63 25.19
N VAL A 46 -71.18 50.96 24.05
CA VAL A 46 -71.04 51.57 22.71
C VAL A 46 -72.38 51.78 22.00
N ALA A 47 -73.41 51.02 22.39
CA ALA A 47 -74.78 51.21 21.92
C ALA A 47 -75.77 50.63 22.95
N TYR A 48 -76.93 51.26 23.14
CA TYR A 48 -77.96 50.75 24.05
C TYR A 48 -79.36 51.29 23.71
N ALA A 49 -80.38 50.64 24.24
CA ALA A 49 -81.76 51.14 24.35
C ALA A 49 -82.30 50.84 25.75
N ALA A 50 -83.03 51.79 26.34
CA ALA A 50 -83.53 51.67 27.70
C ALA A 50 -84.90 50.96 27.74
N ALA A 51 -85.18 50.28 28.85
CA ALA A 51 -86.54 49.80 29.14
C ALA A 51 -87.53 50.98 29.11
N GLY A 52 -88.58 50.84 28.30
CA GLY A 52 -89.60 51.85 28.02
C GLY A 52 -89.53 52.44 26.60
N ASP A 53 -88.39 52.30 25.91
CA ASP A 53 -88.22 52.83 24.54
C ASP A 53 -89.13 52.13 23.51
N TYR A 54 -89.60 50.92 23.82
CA TYR A 54 -90.44 50.09 22.95
C TYR A 54 -91.91 50.04 23.35
N ALA A 55 -92.39 50.89 24.27
CA ALA A 55 -93.77 50.89 24.78
C ALA A 55 -94.88 51.14 23.73
N THR A 56 -94.50 51.53 22.51
CA THR A 56 -95.44 51.71 21.38
C THR A 56 -95.47 50.54 20.41
N VAL A 57 -94.60 49.54 20.60
CA VAL A 57 -94.58 48.31 19.82
C VAL A 57 -95.75 47.43 20.30
N PRO A 58 -96.56 46.83 19.41
CA PRO A 58 -97.62 45.92 19.83
C PRO A 58 -97.08 44.67 20.53
N ASP A 59 -97.85 44.13 21.47
CA ASP A 59 -97.61 42.84 22.13
C ASP A 59 -97.26 41.75 21.10
N GLY A 60 -96.14 41.05 21.31
CA GLY A 60 -95.60 40.02 20.42
C GLY A 60 -94.90 40.56 19.16
N GLY A 61 -94.70 41.87 19.06
CA GLY A 61 -94.07 42.54 17.91
C GLY A 61 -92.56 42.35 17.87
N SER A 62 -91.96 42.66 16.71
CA SER A 62 -90.51 42.62 16.51
C SER A 62 -89.97 43.97 16.07
N VAL A 63 -88.72 44.26 16.42
CA VAL A 63 -87.99 45.45 15.99
C VAL A 63 -86.55 45.08 15.62
N ASP A 64 -86.01 45.79 14.65
CA ASP A 64 -84.59 45.73 14.30
C ASP A 64 -83.90 47.02 14.75
N ALA A 65 -82.75 46.88 15.40
CA ALA A 65 -81.86 47.97 15.76
C ALA A 65 -80.51 47.76 15.08
N THR A 66 -80.08 48.74 14.29
CA THR A 66 -78.82 48.67 13.55
C THR A 66 -77.79 49.61 14.19
N ALA A 67 -76.58 49.10 14.39
CA ALA A 67 -75.45 49.87 14.90
C ALA A 67 -74.20 49.61 14.04
N CYS A 68 -73.35 50.62 13.91
CA CYS A 68 -72.04 50.47 13.29
C CYS A 68 -70.98 50.44 14.39
N LEU A 69 -70.24 49.34 14.46
CA LEU A 69 -69.25 49.08 15.49
C LEU A 69 -67.84 49.13 14.88
N ALA A 70 -66.82 49.40 15.70
CA ALA A 70 -65.43 49.27 15.25
C ALA A 70 -65.04 47.79 15.14
N ASP A 71 -63.89 47.49 14.53
CA ASP A 71 -63.32 46.13 14.59
C ASP A 71 -63.09 45.74 16.04
N GLY A 72 -63.59 44.58 16.45
CA GLY A 72 -63.46 44.09 17.82
C GLY A 72 -64.57 43.12 18.25
N CYS A 73 -64.44 42.60 19.46
CA CYS A 73 -65.42 41.73 20.09
C CYS A 73 -66.26 42.49 21.12
N TYR A 74 -67.54 42.17 21.15
CA TYR A 74 -68.56 42.86 21.92
C TYR A 74 -69.43 41.88 22.69
N THR A 75 -70.00 42.36 23.80
CA THR A 75 -71.02 41.64 24.58
C THR A 75 -72.34 42.38 24.50
N LEU A 76 -73.37 41.72 23.99
CA LEU A 76 -74.76 42.15 24.09
C LEU A 76 -75.36 41.65 25.40
N ALA A 77 -76.08 42.52 26.09
CA ALA A 77 -76.99 42.17 27.16
C ALA A 77 -78.38 42.70 26.82
N VAL A 78 -79.37 41.81 26.71
CA VAL A 78 -80.79 42.14 26.60
C VAL A 78 -81.41 42.01 27.98
N THR A 79 -81.95 43.10 28.49
CA THR A 79 -82.52 43.20 29.84
C THR A 79 -84.03 43.18 29.79
N ASP A 80 -84.61 42.58 30.82
CA ASP A 80 -86.03 42.43 31.03
C ASP A 80 -86.38 42.97 32.43
N ALA A 81 -87.12 44.07 32.48
CA ALA A 81 -87.30 44.83 33.71
C ALA A 81 -88.17 44.11 34.75
N TYR A 82 -89.11 43.26 34.34
CA TYR A 82 -89.97 42.50 35.25
C TYR A 82 -89.41 41.11 35.61
N GLY A 83 -88.40 40.65 34.87
CA GLY A 83 -87.62 39.45 35.18
C GLY A 83 -88.33 38.14 34.86
N ASP A 84 -89.44 38.19 34.14
CA ASP A 84 -90.12 37.02 33.59
C ASP A 84 -89.53 36.58 32.24
N GLY A 85 -88.77 37.46 31.57
CA GLY A 85 -88.13 37.17 30.29
C GLY A 85 -89.16 37.06 29.16
N GLY A 86 -88.74 36.52 28.01
CA GLY A 86 -89.63 36.32 26.85
C GLY A 86 -89.22 37.08 25.59
N THR A 87 -88.37 38.09 25.71
CA THR A 87 -87.76 38.73 24.53
C THR A 87 -86.71 37.81 23.90
N SER A 88 -86.91 37.39 22.66
CA SER A 88 -85.90 36.69 21.86
C SER A 88 -85.12 37.66 20.99
N TRP A 89 -83.86 37.31 20.70
CA TRP A 89 -82.98 38.20 19.97
C TRP A 89 -82.00 37.45 19.07
N SER A 90 -81.62 38.07 17.96
CA SER A 90 -80.56 37.61 17.07
C SER A 90 -79.74 38.80 16.57
N MET A 91 -78.42 38.68 16.63
CA MET A 91 -77.46 39.63 16.08
C MET A 91 -77.01 39.12 14.72
N THR A 92 -77.14 39.95 13.70
CA THR A 92 -76.79 39.63 12.31
C THR A 92 -75.73 40.60 11.79
N ASN A 93 -74.70 40.11 11.11
CA ASN A 93 -73.67 40.96 10.49
C ASN A 93 -74.18 41.60 9.17
N ALA A 94 -73.36 42.48 8.57
CA ALA A 94 -73.66 43.14 7.29
C ALA A 94 -73.86 42.18 6.10
N MET A 95 -73.38 40.93 6.21
CA MET A 95 -73.55 39.87 5.20
C MET A 95 -74.85 39.08 5.36
N GLY A 96 -75.59 39.29 6.46
CA GLY A 96 -76.84 38.59 6.76
C GLY A 96 -76.67 37.32 7.61
N ASP A 97 -75.46 37.03 8.11
CA ASP A 97 -75.21 35.87 8.97
C ASP A 97 -75.52 36.19 10.43
N VAL A 98 -76.21 35.28 11.11
CA VAL A 98 -76.49 35.39 12.55
C VAL A 98 -75.21 35.06 13.33
N VAL A 99 -74.59 36.08 13.93
CA VAL A 99 -73.33 35.96 14.69
C VAL A 99 -73.53 35.67 16.17
N SER A 100 -74.74 35.91 16.69
CA SER A 100 -75.13 35.55 18.05
C SER A 100 -76.65 35.54 18.17
N SER A 101 -77.23 34.70 19.03
CA SER A 101 -78.67 34.72 19.28
C SER A 101 -78.98 34.20 20.67
N GLY A 102 -80.14 34.58 21.19
CA GLY A 102 -80.57 34.16 22.51
C GLY A 102 -82.06 34.36 22.72
N THR A 103 -82.56 33.74 23.77
CA THR A 103 -83.90 33.95 24.28
C THR A 103 -83.82 34.39 25.74
N GLY A 104 -84.57 35.42 26.10
CA GLY A 104 -84.67 35.91 27.47
C GLY A 104 -85.30 34.87 28.39
N SER A 105 -84.55 34.38 29.37
CA SER A 105 -85.09 33.67 30.53
C SER A 105 -84.65 34.40 31.81
N GLY A 106 -85.58 35.08 32.49
CA GLY A 106 -85.25 35.93 33.62
C GLY A 106 -84.88 37.37 33.20
N SER A 107 -84.25 38.12 34.11
CA SER A 107 -84.03 39.56 33.97
C SER A 107 -82.96 40.01 32.96
N VAL A 108 -82.04 39.13 32.53
CA VAL A 108 -81.00 39.47 31.55
C VAL A 108 -80.64 38.23 30.72
N SER A 109 -80.50 38.41 29.41
CA SER A 109 -79.93 37.44 28.46
C SER A 109 -78.72 38.06 27.79
N THR A 110 -77.58 37.37 27.77
CA THR A 110 -76.33 37.89 27.23
C THR A 110 -75.82 37.03 26.09
N GLY A 111 -75.11 37.62 25.14
CA GLY A 111 -74.29 36.88 24.18
C GLY A 111 -73.17 37.73 23.61
N SER A 112 -72.12 37.06 23.15
CA SER A 112 -70.93 37.72 22.60
C SER A 112 -70.87 37.52 21.08
N PHE A 113 -70.27 38.47 20.39
CA PHE A 113 -70.03 38.45 18.94
C PHE A 113 -68.83 39.34 18.60
N CYS A 114 -68.20 39.10 17.45
CA CYS A 114 -67.11 39.93 16.94
C CYS A 114 -67.47 40.48 15.55
N VAL A 115 -66.91 41.64 15.21
CA VAL A 115 -67.03 42.30 13.91
C VAL A 115 -65.67 42.81 13.46
N GLY A 116 -65.42 42.82 12.15
CA GLY A 116 -64.11 43.10 11.57
C GLY A 116 -63.17 41.89 11.54
N ASP A 117 -61.92 42.11 11.12
CA ASP A 117 -60.84 41.10 11.06
C ASP A 117 -60.30 40.71 12.46
N ALA A 118 -61.19 40.41 13.40
CA ALA A 118 -60.82 39.72 14.63
C ALA A 118 -60.76 38.21 14.35
N ALA A 119 -59.68 37.77 13.69
CA ALA A 119 -59.40 36.36 13.46
C ALA A 119 -59.31 35.61 14.79
N THR A 120 -60.01 34.48 14.87
CA THR A 120 -59.85 33.44 15.89
C THR A 120 -58.44 32.87 15.80
N PRO A 121 -57.55 33.10 16.79
CA PRO A 121 -56.21 32.54 16.77
C PRO A 121 -56.26 31.02 17.01
N GLY A 122 -55.50 30.25 16.24
CA GLY A 122 -55.34 28.80 16.42
C GLY A 122 -54.66 28.13 15.23
N CYS A 123 -54.26 26.86 15.38
CA CYS A 123 -53.55 26.16 14.32
C CYS A 123 -54.41 26.02 13.04
N MET A 124 -53.94 26.61 11.93
CA MET A 124 -54.61 26.56 10.62
C MET A 124 -54.13 25.41 9.72
N ASP A 125 -53.14 24.64 10.16
CA ASP A 125 -52.59 23.53 9.39
C ASP A 125 -53.45 22.26 9.60
N MET A 126 -54.05 21.76 8.52
CA MET A 126 -54.94 20.59 8.57
C MET A 126 -54.23 19.30 9.01
N ASP A 127 -52.89 19.28 8.95
CA ASP A 127 -52.06 18.12 9.29
C ASP A 127 -51.59 18.13 10.76
N ALA A 128 -51.90 19.18 11.53
CA ALA A 128 -51.59 19.25 12.96
C ALA A 128 -52.68 18.57 13.82
N ILE A 129 -52.27 17.94 14.93
CA ILE A 129 -53.17 17.24 15.87
C ILE A 129 -54.19 18.19 16.50
N ASN A 130 -53.83 19.47 16.63
CA ASN A 130 -54.67 20.53 17.17
C ASN A 130 -55.17 21.53 16.09
N TYR A 131 -55.29 21.08 14.83
CA TYR A 131 -55.93 21.84 13.76
C TYR A 131 -57.29 22.38 14.21
N ASN A 132 -57.47 23.69 14.10
CA ASN A 132 -58.72 24.37 14.39
C ASN A 132 -59.34 24.90 13.08
N PRO A 133 -60.38 24.24 12.54
CA PRO A 133 -61.01 24.66 11.29
C PRO A 133 -61.71 26.03 11.37
N ASP A 134 -61.92 26.54 12.59
CA ASP A 134 -62.51 27.85 12.83
C ASP A 134 -61.44 28.94 13.01
N ALA A 135 -60.14 28.64 12.92
CA ALA A 135 -59.07 29.62 13.07
C ALA A 135 -58.91 30.49 11.81
N GLY A 136 -58.82 31.81 12.00
CA GLY A 136 -58.61 32.79 10.93
C GLY A 136 -57.16 33.33 10.86
N GLU A 137 -56.34 33.05 11.86
CA GLU A 137 -54.94 33.45 11.98
C GLU A 137 -54.14 32.37 12.72
N ASP A 138 -53.01 31.96 12.14
CA ASP A 138 -52.10 30.97 12.74
C ASP A 138 -51.29 31.64 13.86
N ASP A 139 -51.51 31.19 15.10
CA ASP A 139 -50.86 31.69 16.31
C ASP A 139 -49.59 30.91 16.68
N GLY A 140 -49.14 30.01 15.81
CA GLY A 140 -47.98 29.14 16.04
C GLY A 140 -48.25 28.04 17.06
N SER A 141 -49.53 27.77 17.38
CA SER A 141 -49.92 26.69 18.30
C SER A 141 -49.87 25.30 17.67
N CYS A 142 -49.63 25.14 16.37
CA CYS A 142 -49.67 23.84 15.69
C CYS A 142 -48.77 22.78 16.36
N GLU A 143 -49.41 21.73 16.88
CA GLU A 143 -48.77 20.53 17.41
C GLU A 143 -48.77 19.44 16.33
N PHE A 144 -47.60 19.14 15.80
CA PHE A 144 -47.40 18.03 14.87
C PHE A 144 -46.93 16.79 15.63
N PRO A 145 -47.30 15.57 15.21
CA PRO A 145 -46.66 14.35 15.72
C PRO A 145 -45.15 14.48 15.54
N SER A 146 -44.38 14.19 16.59
CA SER A 146 -42.93 14.11 16.48
C SER A 146 -42.55 12.82 15.76
N CYS A 147 -41.47 12.89 14.99
CA CYS A 147 -40.91 11.76 14.26
C CYS A 147 -40.62 10.53 15.13
N ASP A 148 -40.33 10.73 16.42
CA ASP A 148 -40.05 9.66 17.37
C ASP A 148 -41.32 9.27 18.12
N TRP A 149 -41.90 8.15 17.72
CA TRP A 149 -43.14 7.64 18.30
C TRP A 149 -43.00 6.16 18.62
N ALA A 150 -43.07 5.83 19.91
CA ALA A 150 -43.12 4.45 20.37
C ALA A 150 -44.54 4.09 20.76
N GLY A 151 -44.96 2.88 20.42
CA GLY A 151 -46.26 2.37 20.80
C GLY A 151 -46.19 0.89 21.17
N ASN A 152 -47.11 0.48 22.03
CA ASN A 152 -47.30 -0.90 22.41
C ASN A 152 -48.80 -1.17 22.48
N PHE A 153 -49.26 -2.24 21.84
CA PHE A 153 -50.63 -2.69 21.97
C PHE A 153 -50.72 -4.18 22.26
N CYS A 154 -51.71 -4.52 23.07
CA CYS A 154 -52.24 -5.88 23.13
C CYS A 154 -53.59 -5.92 22.39
N TYR A 155 -53.70 -6.72 21.33
CA TYR A 155 -54.96 -6.87 20.59
C TYR A 155 -55.90 -7.88 21.28
N ASP A 156 -57.23 -7.68 21.17
CA ASP A 156 -58.26 -8.47 21.87
C ASP A 156 -59.57 -8.68 21.09
N SER A 157 -60.54 -9.33 21.76
CA SER A 157 -61.47 -10.26 21.14
C SER A 157 -62.69 -9.73 20.38
N ASN A 158 -62.68 -8.51 19.83
CA ASN A 158 -63.83 -7.91 19.12
C ASN A 158 -63.44 -6.74 18.18
N GLN A 159 -62.29 -6.77 17.53
CA GLN A 159 -61.75 -5.59 16.84
C GLN A 159 -61.71 -5.80 15.32
N ASN A 160 -62.76 -5.29 14.64
CA ASN A 160 -62.84 -5.27 13.18
C ASN A 160 -62.01 -4.10 12.64
N PHE A 161 -60.86 -4.39 12.03
CA PHE A 161 -60.05 -3.46 11.23
C PHE A 161 -59.89 -2.06 11.84
N VAL A 162 -59.15 -1.98 12.96
CA VAL A 162 -58.96 -0.73 13.72
C VAL A 162 -57.53 -0.22 13.55
N SER A 163 -57.35 1.10 13.47
CA SER A 163 -56.02 1.73 13.55
C SER A 163 -55.57 1.78 15.01
N TYR A 164 -54.40 1.22 15.31
CA TYR A 164 -53.84 1.15 16.66
C TYR A 164 -52.71 2.15 16.88
N GLY A 165 -52.27 2.77 15.80
CA GLY A 165 -51.06 3.53 15.78
C GLY A 165 -50.85 4.23 14.47
N TYR A 166 -50.46 5.49 14.52
CA TYR A 166 -49.91 6.15 13.37
C TYR A 166 -48.79 7.10 13.80
N ALA A 167 -47.84 7.31 12.90
CA ALA A 167 -46.77 8.28 13.06
C ALA A 167 -46.63 9.08 11.77
N VAL A 168 -46.35 10.37 11.93
CA VAL A 168 -46.23 11.32 10.82
C VAL A 168 -44.88 12.02 10.92
N ALA A 169 -44.14 12.02 9.81
CA ALA A 169 -42.89 12.74 9.64
C ALA A 169 -43.17 14.21 9.29
N PRO A 170 -42.20 15.11 9.51
CA PRO A 170 -42.23 16.44 8.89
C PRO A 170 -42.45 16.36 7.37
N ALA A 171 -43.13 17.37 6.82
CA ALA A 171 -43.49 17.39 5.41
C ALA A 171 -42.30 17.13 4.48
N GLY A 172 -42.42 16.08 3.65
CA GLY A 172 -41.41 15.69 2.66
C GLY A 172 -40.30 14.75 3.17
N GLN A 173 -40.41 14.20 4.37
CA GLN A 173 -39.50 13.18 4.90
C GLN A 173 -40.16 11.79 4.93
N SER A 174 -39.36 10.73 4.81
CA SER A 174 -39.80 9.36 5.10
C SER A 174 -39.97 9.15 6.61
N ILE A 175 -40.75 8.14 7.00
CA ILE A 175 -40.76 7.60 8.36
C ILE A 175 -40.56 6.09 8.33
N PHE A 176 -39.79 5.58 9.29
CA PHE A 176 -39.43 4.17 9.39
C PHE A 176 -40.10 3.55 10.61
N LEU A 177 -40.67 2.37 10.47
CA LEU A 177 -41.29 1.59 11.53
C LEU A 177 -40.47 0.34 11.80
N LEU A 178 -40.07 0.14 13.07
CA LEU A 178 -39.49 -1.10 13.59
C LEU A 178 -40.46 -1.75 14.58
N ILE A 179 -40.85 -3.00 14.33
CA ILE A 179 -41.57 -3.83 15.32
C ILE A 179 -40.54 -4.53 16.21
N ASN A 180 -40.35 -4.05 17.44
CA ASN A 180 -39.38 -4.57 18.39
C ASN A 180 -39.75 -5.97 18.90
N SER A 181 -41.04 -6.20 19.13
CA SER A 181 -41.57 -7.50 19.57
C SER A 181 -43.02 -7.65 19.14
N GLY A 182 -43.50 -8.88 18.96
CA GLY A 182 -44.93 -9.11 18.74
C GLY A 182 -45.20 -10.50 18.16
N GLN A 183 -46.36 -11.06 18.51
CA GLN A 183 -46.85 -12.29 17.90
C GLN A 183 -48.30 -12.14 17.48
N ILE A 184 -48.66 -12.71 16.33
CA ILE A 184 -50.05 -12.77 15.84
C ILE A 184 -50.51 -14.23 15.60
N GLU A 185 -51.82 -14.49 15.65
CA GLU A 185 -52.40 -15.78 15.26
C GLU A 185 -52.58 -15.84 13.74
N ASP A 186 -51.71 -16.57 13.06
CA ASP A 186 -51.80 -16.78 11.62
C ASP A 186 -53.09 -17.49 11.25
N TYR A 187 -53.61 -17.13 10.07
CA TYR A 187 -54.86 -17.59 9.44
C TYR A 187 -56.11 -16.84 9.90
N TRP A 188 -56.12 -16.33 11.13
CA TRP A 188 -57.30 -15.71 11.75
C TRP A 188 -57.12 -14.22 12.04
N ASP A 189 -55.89 -13.82 12.34
CA ASP A 189 -55.50 -12.44 12.52
C ASP A 189 -54.67 -11.92 11.35
N GLN A 190 -54.75 -10.62 11.09
CA GLN A 190 -53.96 -9.95 10.07
C GLN A 190 -53.52 -8.57 10.52
N ILE A 191 -52.25 -8.24 10.30
CA ILE A 191 -51.70 -6.91 10.53
C ILE A 191 -51.32 -6.28 9.20
N TYR A 192 -51.55 -4.98 9.12
CA TYR A 192 -51.25 -4.13 7.98
C TYR A 192 -50.51 -2.87 8.44
N VAL A 193 -49.54 -2.46 7.65
CA VAL A 193 -48.84 -1.18 7.78
C VAL A 193 -49.11 -0.40 6.51
N TYR A 194 -49.76 0.76 6.63
CA TYR A 194 -50.19 1.62 5.54
C TYR A 194 -49.31 2.86 5.41
N ASP A 195 -49.17 3.33 4.17
CA ASP A 195 -48.59 4.62 3.76
C ASP A 195 -49.71 5.66 3.63
N GLY A 196 -50.03 6.35 4.72
CA GLY A 196 -51.12 7.33 4.78
C GLY A 196 -52.19 7.07 5.86
N LEU A 197 -52.92 8.12 6.23
CA LEU A 197 -54.00 8.06 7.23
C LEU A 197 -55.34 7.60 6.66
N ASP A 198 -55.64 7.97 5.41
CA ASP A 198 -56.88 7.55 4.73
C ASP A 198 -56.75 6.13 4.19
N LEU A 199 -57.18 5.14 4.98
CA LEU A 199 -57.13 3.71 4.64
C LEU A 199 -57.91 3.33 3.36
N ALA A 200 -58.80 4.20 2.85
CA ALA A 200 -59.49 3.96 1.59
C ALA A 200 -58.61 4.21 0.36
N THR A 201 -57.53 4.99 0.52
CA THR A 201 -56.63 5.43 -0.55
C THR A 201 -55.15 5.13 -0.27
N ALA A 202 -54.79 4.85 0.97
CA ALA A 202 -53.43 4.52 1.41
C ALA A 202 -52.90 3.21 0.81
N ASN A 203 -51.61 3.20 0.49
CA ASN A 203 -50.93 1.99 0.02
C ASN A 203 -50.56 1.09 1.19
N ILE A 204 -50.60 -0.23 1.01
CA ILE A 204 -50.08 -1.17 2.01
C ILE A 204 -48.57 -1.29 1.80
N LEU A 205 -47.79 -0.92 2.82
CA LEU A 205 -46.33 -1.04 2.86
C LEU A 205 -45.90 -2.45 3.24
N TRP A 206 -46.60 -3.04 4.22
CA TRP A 206 -46.34 -4.39 4.70
C TRP A 206 -47.61 -5.00 5.29
N SER A 207 -47.79 -6.31 5.15
CA SER A 207 -48.85 -7.04 5.85
C SER A 207 -48.50 -8.51 6.04
N THR A 208 -49.05 -9.11 7.09
CA THR A 208 -48.87 -10.54 7.37
C THR A 208 -50.02 -11.11 8.20
N GLY A 209 -50.09 -12.43 8.35
CA GLY A 209 -51.17 -13.14 9.08
C GLY A 209 -52.19 -13.89 8.21
N PHE A 210 -52.31 -13.59 6.91
CA PHE A 210 -53.21 -14.33 6.00
C PHE A 210 -52.51 -15.50 5.29
N THR A 211 -52.16 -16.54 6.06
CA THR A 211 -51.54 -17.76 5.52
C THR A 211 -52.58 -18.88 5.33
N SER A 212 -52.21 -19.98 4.67
CA SER A 212 -53.10 -21.15 4.50
C SER A 212 -53.00 -22.18 5.64
N VAL A 213 -52.21 -21.90 6.68
CA VAL A 213 -51.92 -22.81 7.79
C VAL A 213 -52.01 -22.06 9.11
N ALA A 214 -52.89 -22.50 10.02
CA ALA A 214 -53.04 -21.88 11.34
C ALA A 214 -51.80 -22.08 12.22
N GLY A 215 -51.36 -21.03 12.93
CA GLY A 215 -50.17 -21.04 13.78
C GLY A 215 -49.92 -19.71 14.50
N ASN A 216 -48.76 -19.60 15.16
CA ASN A 216 -48.31 -18.36 15.77
C ASN A 216 -47.18 -17.79 14.92
N GLN A 217 -47.30 -16.55 14.47
CA GLN A 217 -46.23 -15.85 13.77
C GLN A 217 -45.58 -14.83 14.67
N ASP A 218 -44.25 -14.90 14.77
CA ASP A 218 -43.42 -13.85 15.36
C ASP A 218 -43.16 -12.78 14.29
N ILE A 219 -43.45 -11.53 14.63
CA ILE A 219 -43.29 -10.37 13.76
C ILE A 219 -42.20 -9.41 14.26
N SER A 220 -41.45 -9.79 15.29
CA SER A 220 -40.32 -9.02 15.79
C SER A 220 -39.22 -8.86 14.72
N GLY A 221 -38.56 -7.70 14.71
CA GLY A 221 -37.55 -7.32 13.72
C GLY A 221 -38.12 -6.84 12.37
N THR A 222 -39.45 -6.74 12.22
CA THR A 222 -40.07 -6.20 11.01
C THR A 222 -39.72 -4.72 10.86
N PHE A 223 -39.13 -4.35 9.72
CA PHE A 223 -38.72 -2.98 9.39
C PHE A 223 -39.43 -2.51 8.12
N VAL A 224 -40.08 -1.34 8.18
CA VAL A 224 -40.92 -0.81 7.08
C VAL A 224 -40.64 0.68 6.88
N GLU A 225 -40.45 1.10 5.64
CA GLU A 225 -40.35 2.52 5.26
C GLU A 225 -41.68 3.02 4.68
N SER A 226 -42.12 4.20 5.13
CA SER A 226 -43.16 5.01 4.49
C SER A 226 -42.52 6.21 3.76
N PRO A 227 -42.53 6.22 2.42
CA PRO A 227 -41.99 7.34 1.64
C PRO A 227 -42.83 8.62 1.73
N THR A 228 -44.11 8.52 2.11
CA THR A 228 -44.97 9.71 2.29
C THR A 228 -44.82 10.35 3.67
N GLY A 229 -44.04 9.72 4.55
CA GLY A 229 -43.86 10.18 5.92
C GLY A 229 -45.04 9.87 6.81
N VAL A 230 -45.92 8.92 6.45
CA VAL A 230 -47.09 8.56 7.24
C VAL A 230 -47.22 7.04 7.34
N VAL A 231 -46.97 6.50 8.53
CA VAL A 231 -47.22 5.09 8.83
C VAL A 231 -48.52 4.95 9.63
N ASN A 232 -49.38 4.02 9.23
CA ASN A 232 -50.57 3.64 10.01
C ASN A 232 -50.63 2.11 10.19
N ILE A 233 -50.67 1.65 11.45
CA ILE A 233 -50.69 0.24 11.83
C ILE A 233 -52.13 -0.17 12.12
N VAL A 234 -52.60 -1.15 11.37
CA VAL A 234 -53.98 -1.64 11.42
C VAL A 234 -53.98 -3.14 11.70
N MET A 235 -54.80 -3.57 12.66
CA MET A 235 -55.01 -4.98 12.97
C MET A 235 -56.45 -5.37 12.64
N ASP A 236 -56.61 -6.54 12.04
CA ASP A 236 -57.87 -7.24 11.86
C ASP A 236 -57.77 -8.56 12.64
N SER A 237 -58.56 -8.71 13.70
CA SER A 237 -58.47 -9.89 14.56
C SER A 237 -59.84 -10.54 14.70
N ASP A 238 -59.87 -11.87 14.61
CA ASP A 238 -61.07 -12.65 14.91
C ASP A 238 -61.37 -12.74 16.40
N GLY A 239 -60.39 -12.31 17.21
CA GLY A 239 -60.48 -12.17 18.63
C GLY A 239 -60.16 -13.42 19.45
N SER A 240 -59.83 -14.53 18.79
CA SER A 240 -59.19 -15.68 19.45
C SER A 240 -57.66 -15.54 19.39
N GLY A 241 -56.92 -16.41 20.09
CA GLY A 241 -55.44 -16.45 19.98
C GLY A 241 -54.65 -15.16 20.21
N SER A 242 -55.15 -14.19 20.99
CA SER A 242 -54.48 -12.89 21.14
C SER A 242 -53.53 -12.77 22.36
N CYS A 243 -52.75 -11.69 22.42
CA CYS A 243 -51.90 -11.37 23.58
C CYS A 243 -52.70 -11.03 24.85
N ALA A 244 -53.92 -10.50 24.71
CA ALA A 244 -54.81 -10.24 25.85
C ALA A 244 -55.53 -11.50 26.39
N ALA A 245 -55.76 -12.51 25.54
CA ALA A 245 -56.56 -13.69 25.89
C ALA A 245 -55.75 -14.99 26.07
N SER A 246 -54.65 -15.14 25.33
CA SER A 246 -53.93 -16.41 25.15
C SER A 246 -52.42 -16.32 25.44
N GLY A 247 -51.93 -15.17 25.93
CA GLY A 247 -50.55 -15.00 26.39
C GLY A 247 -49.49 -14.83 25.29
N TYR A 248 -49.90 -14.40 24.09
CA TYR A 248 -48.98 -14.00 23.02
C TYR A 248 -48.17 -12.77 23.44
N THR A 249 -47.01 -12.59 22.83
CA THR A 249 -46.17 -11.40 23.08
C THR A 249 -46.87 -10.15 22.51
N PRO A 250 -47.07 -9.08 23.31
CA PRO A 250 -47.62 -7.81 22.84
C PRO A 250 -46.82 -7.24 21.67
N ILE A 251 -47.52 -6.52 20.78
CA ILE A 251 -46.86 -5.86 19.67
C ILE A 251 -46.30 -4.55 20.21
N ASP A 252 -44.98 -4.38 20.07
CA ASP A 252 -44.21 -3.22 20.48
C ASP A 252 -43.48 -2.69 19.25
N TRP A 253 -43.55 -1.39 19.01
CA TRP A 253 -42.93 -0.78 17.86
C TRP A 253 -42.41 0.61 18.16
N VAL A 254 -41.46 1.05 17.33
CA VAL A 254 -40.95 2.40 17.27
C VAL A 254 -41.04 2.88 15.84
N ALA A 255 -41.63 4.05 15.63
CA ALA A 255 -41.51 4.82 14.41
C ALA A 255 -40.52 5.97 14.65
N ALA A 256 -39.59 6.18 13.71
CA ALA A 256 -38.57 7.22 13.76
C ALA A 256 -38.32 7.79 12.37
N CYS A 257 -37.88 9.05 12.27
CA CYS A 257 -37.45 9.63 10.99
C CYS A 257 -36.08 9.12 10.54
N ALA A 258 -35.28 8.60 11.47
CA ALA A 258 -34.03 7.93 11.18
C ALA A 258 -33.71 6.92 12.29
N PHE A 259 -33.07 5.82 11.92
CA PHE A 259 -32.40 4.91 12.83
C PHE A 259 -30.89 5.12 12.66
N PRO A 260 -30.21 5.82 13.60
CA PRO A 260 -28.77 6.04 13.53
C PRO A 260 -28.01 4.72 13.67
N GLY A 261 -26.96 4.53 12.86
CA GLY A 261 -26.04 3.40 12.95
C GLY A 261 -25.24 3.23 11.66
N CYS A 262 -24.31 2.29 11.62
CA CYS A 262 -23.52 2.08 10.42
C CYS A 262 -24.36 1.55 9.25
N VAL A 263 -24.43 2.31 8.15
CA VAL A 263 -25.16 1.95 6.91
C VAL A 263 -24.28 1.27 5.86
N ASP A 264 -22.97 1.23 6.07
CA ASP A 264 -22.02 0.62 5.14
C ASP A 264 -21.96 -0.90 5.36
N SER A 265 -22.39 -1.67 4.36
CA SER A 265 -22.38 -3.15 4.42
C SER A 265 -20.99 -3.77 4.40
N ALA A 266 -19.94 -2.98 4.11
CA ALA A 266 -18.55 -3.41 4.21
C ALA A 266 -17.97 -3.26 5.64
N ALA A 267 -18.60 -2.46 6.51
CA ALA A 267 -18.16 -2.29 7.89
C ALA A 267 -18.50 -3.51 8.76
N SER A 268 -17.63 -3.81 9.72
CA SER A 268 -17.77 -4.94 10.64
C SER A 268 -18.98 -4.82 11.57
N ASN A 269 -19.46 -3.60 11.83
CA ASN A 269 -20.63 -3.30 12.64
C ASN A 269 -21.82 -2.77 11.83
N TYR A 270 -21.90 -3.10 10.54
CA TYR A 270 -23.04 -2.79 9.67
C TYR A 270 -24.37 -3.12 10.37
N ASN A 271 -25.26 -2.14 10.44
CA ASN A 271 -26.58 -2.28 11.03
C ASN A 271 -27.66 -2.26 9.92
N PRO A 272 -28.32 -3.40 9.60
CA PRO A 272 -29.29 -3.47 8.51
C PRO A 272 -30.60 -2.70 8.75
N ILE A 273 -30.85 -2.21 9.97
CA ILE A 273 -31.98 -1.31 10.27
C ILE A 273 -31.56 0.16 10.35
N ALA A 274 -30.27 0.47 10.22
CA ALA A 274 -29.81 1.85 10.19
C ALA A 274 -30.18 2.51 8.86
N THR A 275 -30.68 3.74 8.94
CA THR A 275 -31.10 4.53 7.78
C THR A 275 -30.31 5.83 7.65
N GLU A 276 -29.50 6.15 8.66
CA GLU A 276 -28.62 7.31 8.70
C GLU A 276 -27.30 6.88 9.35
N ASP A 277 -26.19 7.17 8.66
CA ASP A 277 -24.86 6.93 9.19
C ASP A 277 -24.58 7.89 10.36
N ASP A 278 -24.37 7.33 11.54
CA ASP A 278 -24.03 8.07 12.74
C ASP A 278 -22.51 8.21 12.96
N GLY A 279 -21.71 7.76 11.99
CA GLY A 279 -20.26 7.74 12.06
C GLY A 279 -19.72 6.61 12.95
N SER A 280 -20.56 5.63 13.32
CA SER A 280 -20.12 4.47 14.10
C SER A 280 -19.44 3.39 13.28
N CYS A 281 -19.42 3.45 11.94
CA CYS A 281 -18.87 2.39 11.09
C CYS A 281 -17.44 1.98 11.49
N GLU A 282 -17.28 0.69 11.79
CA GLU A 282 -16.02 0.08 12.21
C GLU A 282 -15.41 -0.75 11.06
N TYR A 283 -14.24 -0.34 10.59
CA TYR A 283 -13.47 -1.06 9.58
C TYR A 283 -12.27 -1.73 10.24
N VAL A 284 -12.13 -3.03 10.00
CA VAL A 284 -11.03 -3.84 10.53
C VAL A 284 -9.83 -3.76 9.60
N GLY A 285 -8.63 -3.61 10.17
CA GLY A 285 -7.37 -3.56 9.45
C GLY A 285 -6.27 -2.97 10.32
N CYS A 286 -5.07 -2.80 9.78
CA CYS A 286 -3.98 -2.20 10.54
C CYS A 286 -4.22 -0.70 10.78
N THR A 287 -4.24 -0.29 12.05
CA THR A 287 -4.46 1.12 12.45
C THR A 287 -3.17 1.89 12.77
N ASP A 288 -2.02 1.23 12.75
CA ASP A 288 -0.73 1.84 13.06
C ASP A 288 -0.11 2.48 11.81
N ALA A 289 0.03 3.81 11.80
CA ALA A 289 0.59 4.57 10.68
C ALA A 289 2.08 4.30 10.40
N THR A 290 2.77 3.56 11.28
CA THR A 290 4.17 3.14 11.08
C THR A 290 4.29 1.75 10.45
N ALA A 291 3.21 0.97 10.40
CA ALA A 291 3.16 -0.30 9.69
C ALA A 291 3.12 -0.06 8.18
N CYS A 292 3.78 -0.93 7.40
CA CYS A 292 3.79 -0.79 5.95
C CYS A 292 2.44 -1.16 5.32
N ASN A 293 1.61 -1.96 6.01
CA ASN A 293 0.24 -2.28 5.61
C ASN A 293 -0.83 -1.44 6.33
N PHE A 294 -0.46 -0.25 6.82
CA PHE A 294 -1.39 0.70 7.41
C PHE A 294 -2.60 0.95 6.51
N ASP A 295 -3.81 0.75 7.05
CA ASP A 295 -5.05 1.08 6.38
C ASP A 295 -5.63 2.38 6.98
N PRO A 296 -5.60 3.51 6.24
CA PRO A 296 -6.15 4.77 6.73
C PRO A 296 -7.68 4.74 6.90
N ALA A 297 -8.38 3.74 6.35
CA ALA A 297 -9.80 3.53 6.56
C ALA A 297 -10.10 2.66 7.79
N ALA A 298 -9.11 1.91 8.31
CA ALA A 298 -9.30 1.07 9.49
C ALA A 298 -9.53 1.93 10.74
N THR A 299 -10.57 1.58 11.48
CA THR A 299 -10.92 2.20 12.76
C THR A 299 -10.68 1.24 13.93
N THR A 300 -10.51 -0.05 13.63
CA THR A 300 -10.36 -1.13 14.60
C THR A 300 -9.20 -2.02 14.18
N ASP A 301 -8.21 -2.16 15.06
CA ASP A 301 -7.04 -3.01 14.82
C ASP A 301 -7.40 -4.49 14.83
N ASP A 302 -7.04 -5.21 13.78
CA ASP A 302 -7.20 -6.67 13.66
C ASP A 302 -5.91 -7.44 13.93
N ALA A 303 -4.87 -6.76 14.40
CA ALA A 303 -3.52 -7.28 14.62
C ALA A 303 -2.83 -7.79 13.35
N SER A 304 -3.25 -7.30 12.17
CA SER A 304 -2.57 -7.56 10.90
C SER A 304 -1.36 -6.65 10.65
N CYS A 305 -1.08 -5.66 11.51
CA CYS A 305 0.01 -4.70 11.31
C CYS A 305 1.37 -5.39 11.12
N ALA A 306 1.98 -5.12 9.96
CA ALA A 306 3.29 -5.59 9.53
C ALA A 306 4.26 -4.41 9.48
N PHE A 307 5.41 -4.57 10.12
CA PHE A 307 6.40 -3.48 10.29
C PHE A 307 7.66 -3.69 9.45
N GLU A 308 7.81 -4.87 8.85
CA GLU A 308 8.95 -5.21 8.00
C GLU A 308 8.51 -5.27 6.54
N ALA A 309 9.45 -5.01 5.63
CA ALA A 309 9.22 -5.10 4.20
C ALA A 309 10.30 -5.94 3.53
N VAL A 310 9.87 -6.72 2.54
CA VAL A 310 10.74 -7.55 1.70
C VAL A 310 10.48 -7.22 0.25
N THR A 311 11.55 -6.97 -0.51
CA THR A 311 11.50 -6.77 -1.96
C THR A 311 12.08 -8.00 -2.64
N VAL A 312 11.24 -8.74 -3.36
CA VAL A 312 11.65 -9.82 -4.25
C VAL A 312 11.97 -9.19 -5.61
N ILE A 313 13.22 -9.32 -6.03
CA ILE A 313 13.74 -8.85 -7.32
C ILE A 313 14.00 -10.07 -8.19
N ILE A 314 13.44 -10.08 -9.40
CA ILE A 314 13.63 -11.18 -10.36
C ILE A 314 14.07 -10.58 -11.68
N ASN A 315 15.24 -11.01 -12.13
CA ASN A 315 15.73 -10.83 -13.47
C ASN A 315 15.59 -12.19 -14.18
N PRO A 316 14.49 -12.45 -14.89
CA PRO A 316 14.34 -13.73 -15.55
C PRO A 316 15.37 -13.86 -16.68
N ASP A 317 15.67 -15.11 -17.02
CA ASP A 317 16.46 -15.45 -18.18
C ASP A 317 15.60 -15.38 -19.47
N ASN A 318 15.99 -16.05 -20.55
CA ASN A 318 15.17 -16.04 -21.77
C ASN A 318 13.83 -16.77 -21.62
N TYR A 319 13.58 -17.45 -20.49
CA TYR A 319 12.45 -18.34 -20.24
C TYR A 319 11.67 -17.99 -18.95
N ALA A 320 11.40 -16.69 -18.73
CA ALA A 320 10.65 -16.14 -17.58
C ALA A 320 9.35 -16.87 -17.16
N SER A 321 8.68 -17.60 -18.08
CA SER A 321 7.45 -18.34 -17.77
C SER A 321 7.66 -19.60 -16.93
N GLU A 322 8.91 -20.04 -16.79
CA GLU A 322 9.30 -21.28 -16.11
C GLU A 322 9.69 -21.00 -14.65
N THR A 323 9.91 -19.72 -14.32
CA THR A 323 10.25 -19.20 -13.00
C THR A 323 9.01 -18.94 -12.15
N SER A 324 9.05 -19.37 -10.89
CA SER A 324 8.09 -18.99 -9.85
C SER A 324 8.74 -19.03 -8.48
N TRP A 325 8.13 -18.40 -7.49
CA TRP A 325 8.67 -18.33 -6.12
C TRP A 325 7.57 -18.42 -5.07
N ASP A 326 7.93 -18.91 -3.90
CA ASP A 326 7.11 -18.97 -2.70
C ASP A 326 7.87 -18.31 -1.52
N LEU A 327 7.15 -17.59 -0.67
CA LEU A 327 7.61 -17.08 0.62
C LEU A 327 6.74 -17.68 1.72
N VAL A 328 7.37 -18.39 2.65
CA VAL A 328 6.70 -19.15 3.71
C VAL A 328 7.21 -18.69 5.07
N ASP A 329 6.34 -18.55 6.07
CA ASP A 329 6.76 -18.23 7.44
C ASP A 329 7.35 -19.45 8.19
N ALA A 330 7.91 -19.20 9.38
CA ALA A 330 8.49 -20.23 10.24
C ALA A 330 7.49 -21.35 10.66
N GLU A 331 6.19 -21.08 10.63
CA GLU A 331 5.13 -22.05 10.90
C GLU A 331 4.73 -22.88 9.67
N GLY A 332 5.27 -22.55 8.49
CA GLY A 332 4.97 -23.22 7.23
C GLY A 332 3.75 -22.65 6.48
N ASN A 333 3.24 -21.47 6.87
CA ASN A 333 2.14 -20.81 6.18
C ASN A 333 2.67 -20.03 4.97
N MET A 334 1.95 -20.14 3.85
CA MET A 334 2.24 -19.38 2.64
C MET A 334 1.89 -17.91 2.84
N ILE A 335 2.89 -17.03 2.76
CA ILE A 335 2.74 -15.59 2.91
C ILE A 335 2.50 -14.94 1.56
N ALA A 336 3.30 -15.31 0.57
CA ALA A 336 3.18 -14.82 -0.79
C ALA A 336 3.75 -15.84 -1.78
N SER A 337 3.30 -15.76 -3.03
CA SER A 337 3.89 -16.49 -4.14
C SER A 337 3.74 -15.70 -5.44
N GLY A 338 4.62 -15.97 -6.40
CA GLY A 338 4.65 -15.26 -7.68
C GLY A 338 5.28 -16.08 -8.81
N GLY A 339 5.15 -15.56 -10.04
CA GLY A 339 5.85 -16.09 -11.21
C GLY A 339 7.23 -15.44 -11.40
N GLY A 340 7.73 -15.36 -12.63
CA GLY A 340 8.98 -14.66 -12.97
C GLY A 340 8.94 -13.13 -12.87
N VAL A 341 8.17 -12.58 -11.93
CA VAL A 341 8.08 -11.14 -11.66
C VAL A 341 8.24 -10.94 -10.14
N GLY A 342 9.04 -9.93 -9.79
CA GLY A 342 9.26 -9.51 -8.41
C GLY A 342 8.03 -8.93 -7.72
N ALA A 343 8.12 -8.74 -6.41
CA ALA A 343 7.05 -8.19 -5.57
C ALA A 343 7.63 -7.46 -4.35
N GLU A 344 6.93 -6.43 -3.88
CA GLU A 344 7.19 -5.78 -2.60
C GLU A 344 6.14 -6.24 -1.61
N LEU A 345 6.58 -6.77 -0.47
CA LEU A 345 5.74 -7.48 0.50
C LEU A 345 5.88 -6.86 1.88
N CYS A 346 4.75 -6.65 2.54
CA CYS A 346 4.67 -6.34 3.95
C CYS A 346 4.63 -7.62 4.77
N VAL A 347 5.59 -7.77 5.69
CA VAL A 347 5.78 -9.00 6.46
C VAL A 347 6.03 -8.70 7.94
N ASN A 348 5.93 -9.72 8.78
CA ASN A 348 6.08 -9.61 10.23
C ASN A 348 7.53 -9.90 10.65
N GLU A 349 7.88 -9.51 11.88
CA GLU A 349 9.16 -9.86 12.52
C GLU A 349 9.20 -11.36 12.87
N THR A 350 9.64 -12.18 11.91
CA THR A 350 9.83 -13.63 12.09
C THR A 350 10.83 -14.15 11.05
N CYS A 351 11.07 -15.46 11.07
CA CYS A 351 11.87 -16.13 10.05
C CYS A 351 10.99 -16.62 8.90
N TYR A 352 11.57 -16.63 7.71
CA TYR A 352 10.95 -16.98 6.45
C TYR A 352 11.85 -17.94 5.68
N THR A 353 11.22 -18.79 4.88
CA THR A 353 11.86 -19.56 3.83
C THR A 353 11.41 -18.99 2.50
N PHE A 354 12.35 -18.52 1.69
CA PHE A 354 12.10 -18.16 0.30
C PHE A 354 12.54 -19.31 -0.60
N THR A 355 11.66 -19.75 -1.47
CA THR A 355 11.95 -20.81 -2.44
C THR A 355 11.78 -20.26 -3.84
N MET A 356 12.82 -20.39 -4.66
CA MET A 356 12.75 -20.16 -6.10
C MET A 356 12.57 -21.49 -6.82
N TYR A 357 11.77 -21.50 -7.88
CA TYR A 357 11.46 -22.67 -8.70
C TYR A 357 11.74 -22.41 -10.17
N ASP A 358 12.25 -23.43 -10.85
CA ASP A 358 12.32 -23.54 -12.29
C ASP A 358 11.72 -24.88 -12.75
N SER A 359 10.68 -24.80 -13.58
CA SER A 359 9.93 -25.98 -14.02
C SER A 359 10.70 -26.90 -14.99
N PHE A 360 11.74 -26.42 -15.66
CA PHE A 360 12.55 -27.21 -16.59
C PHE A 360 13.82 -27.80 -15.97
N GLY A 361 14.25 -27.24 -14.85
CA GLY A 361 15.32 -27.76 -14.00
C GLY A 361 16.73 -27.41 -14.48
N ASP A 362 16.86 -26.43 -15.36
CA ASP A 362 18.12 -25.87 -15.84
C ASP A 362 18.48 -24.54 -15.14
N GLY A 363 17.64 -24.07 -14.23
CA GLY A 363 17.87 -22.89 -13.41
C GLY A 363 17.57 -21.61 -14.17
N MET A 364 18.12 -20.48 -13.71
CA MET A 364 17.99 -19.19 -14.39
C MET A 364 19.30 -18.73 -15.04
N CYS A 365 20.39 -19.47 -14.87
CA CYS A 365 21.70 -19.22 -15.45
C CYS A 365 22.33 -20.55 -15.87
N CYS A 366 23.14 -20.67 -16.92
CA CYS A 366 23.79 -19.64 -17.74
C CYS A 366 23.78 -19.98 -19.24
N SER A 367 23.34 -21.19 -19.59
CA SER A 367 23.37 -21.72 -20.95
C SER A 367 22.27 -21.15 -21.84
N TYR A 368 21.15 -20.75 -21.22
CA TYR A 368 19.93 -20.33 -21.91
C TYR A 368 19.51 -18.90 -21.59
N GLY A 369 20.32 -18.16 -20.83
CA GLY A 369 20.14 -16.77 -20.47
C GLY A 369 20.88 -16.48 -19.16
N ASN A 370 21.02 -15.20 -18.83
CA ASN A 370 21.62 -14.76 -17.57
C ASN A 370 20.52 -14.13 -16.71
N GLY A 371 19.72 -14.98 -16.06
CA GLY A 371 18.76 -14.59 -15.04
C GLY A 371 19.32 -14.70 -13.63
N SER A 372 18.67 -14.05 -12.68
CA SER A 372 18.98 -14.05 -11.26
C SER A 372 17.78 -13.61 -10.42
N TYR A 373 17.84 -13.88 -9.12
CA TYR A 373 16.94 -13.30 -8.14
C TYR A 373 17.69 -12.75 -6.93
N ALA A 374 17.05 -11.79 -6.28
CA ALA A 374 17.46 -11.29 -4.97
C ALA A 374 16.21 -11.02 -4.12
N VAL A 375 16.36 -11.13 -2.81
CA VAL A 375 15.36 -10.79 -1.81
C VAL A 375 16.03 -9.81 -0.85
N GLU A 376 15.50 -8.61 -0.75
CA GLU A 376 16.09 -7.52 0.04
C GLU A 376 15.14 -7.05 1.15
N ASP A 377 15.69 -6.62 2.30
CA ASP A 377 14.92 -5.91 3.33
C ASP A 377 14.64 -4.44 2.94
N ALA A 378 13.94 -3.70 3.81
CA ALA A 378 13.65 -2.28 3.60
C ALA A 378 14.90 -1.37 3.52
N ASN A 379 16.06 -1.84 3.99
CA ASN A 379 17.32 -1.11 3.97
C ASN A 379 18.20 -1.48 2.76
N GLY A 380 17.76 -2.41 1.92
CA GLY A 380 18.54 -2.95 0.79
C GLY A 380 19.52 -4.05 1.18
N THR A 381 19.39 -4.63 2.38
CA THR A 381 20.20 -5.80 2.79
C THR A 381 19.71 -7.03 2.05
N THR A 382 20.58 -7.70 1.31
CA THR A 382 20.26 -8.97 0.63
C THR A 382 20.08 -10.10 1.65
N LEU A 383 18.88 -10.67 1.69
CA LEU A 383 18.47 -11.77 2.57
C LEU A 383 18.58 -13.13 1.88
N ALA A 384 18.39 -13.15 0.56
CA ALA A 384 18.57 -14.33 -0.28
C ALA A 384 18.91 -13.88 -1.71
N SER A 385 19.73 -14.65 -2.42
CA SER A 385 20.02 -14.40 -3.82
C SER A 385 20.50 -15.67 -4.50
N GLY A 386 20.22 -15.82 -5.78
CA GLY A 386 20.69 -16.98 -6.53
C GLY A 386 20.40 -16.88 -8.02
N ALA A 387 20.88 -17.87 -8.75
CA ALA A 387 20.71 -17.96 -10.20
C ALA A 387 20.91 -19.39 -10.72
N SER A 388 21.88 -20.12 -10.16
CA SER A 388 22.26 -21.47 -10.60
C SER A 388 21.70 -22.52 -9.65
N PHE A 389 20.57 -23.10 -10.02
CA PHE A 389 19.95 -24.22 -9.32
C PHE A 389 19.30 -25.16 -10.33
N GLY A 390 18.91 -26.36 -9.90
CA GLY A 390 18.15 -27.30 -10.73
C GLY A 390 16.69 -26.86 -10.84
N SER A 391 15.77 -27.65 -10.28
CA SER A 391 14.34 -27.31 -10.29
C SER A 391 13.91 -26.33 -9.20
N SER A 392 14.71 -26.17 -8.15
CA SER A 392 14.42 -25.24 -7.07
C SER A 392 15.62 -25.02 -6.16
N GLU A 393 15.62 -23.89 -5.47
CA GLU A 393 16.54 -23.56 -4.37
C GLU A 393 15.76 -22.88 -3.26
N SER A 394 16.19 -23.02 -2.00
CA SER A 394 15.56 -22.35 -0.87
C SER A 394 16.60 -21.74 0.06
N THR A 395 16.28 -20.55 0.55
CA THR A 395 17.09 -19.83 1.53
C THR A 395 16.20 -19.45 2.71
N ASP A 396 16.69 -19.72 3.93
CA ASP A 396 16.05 -19.30 5.16
C ASP A 396 16.67 -17.96 5.63
N PHE A 397 15.83 -17.01 6.06
CA PHE A 397 16.28 -15.73 6.63
C PHE A 397 15.32 -15.24 7.72
N CYS A 398 15.76 -14.29 8.54
CA CYS A 398 14.93 -13.72 9.62
C CYS A 398 14.86 -12.20 9.54
N LEU A 399 13.73 -11.64 9.98
CA LEU A 399 13.49 -10.21 10.09
C LEU A 399 13.22 -9.80 11.55
N PRO A 400 13.83 -8.69 12.03
CA PRO A 400 14.86 -7.90 11.35
C PRO A 400 16.17 -8.69 11.14
N ALA A 401 16.86 -8.40 10.05
CA ALA A 401 18.17 -8.98 9.76
C ALA A 401 19.27 -8.22 10.51
N PHE A 402 20.17 -8.96 11.14
CA PHE A 402 21.36 -8.47 11.83
C PHE A 402 22.57 -9.09 11.14
N PRO A 403 23.16 -8.38 10.16
CA PRO A 403 24.36 -8.86 9.45
C PRO A 403 25.55 -8.97 10.40
N GLY A 404 26.32 -10.04 10.26
CA GLY A 404 27.57 -10.27 10.97
C GLY A 404 27.98 -11.73 10.94
N CYS A 405 29.15 -12.06 11.48
CA CYS A 405 29.61 -13.45 11.48
C CYS A 405 28.72 -14.34 12.35
N THR A 406 28.13 -15.38 11.74
CA THR A 406 27.23 -16.32 12.43
C THR A 406 27.93 -17.59 12.93
N ASP A 407 29.17 -17.85 12.49
CA ASP A 407 29.96 -19.00 12.91
C ASP A 407 30.58 -18.80 14.30
N ALA A 408 30.15 -19.61 15.27
CA ALA A 408 30.63 -19.57 16.66
C ALA A 408 32.12 -19.92 16.84
N THR A 409 32.78 -20.47 15.81
CA THR A 409 34.21 -20.77 15.79
C THR A 409 35.06 -19.59 15.31
N ALA A 410 34.46 -18.61 14.62
CA ALA A 410 35.15 -17.43 14.14
C ALA A 410 35.55 -16.47 15.28
N CYS A 411 36.57 -15.68 15.02
CA CYS A 411 37.19 -14.74 15.95
C CYS A 411 36.35 -13.48 16.21
N ASN A 412 35.56 -13.08 15.21
CA ASN A 412 34.61 -11.97 15.27
C ASN A 412 33.15 -12.44 15.34
N TYR A 413 32.91 -13.68 15.80
CA TYR A 413 31.57 -14.20 16.02
C TYR A 413 30.70 -13.19 16.80
N ASP A 414 29.52 -12.89 16.25
CA ASP A 414 28.53 -12.02 16.87
C ASP A 414 27.30 -12.83 17.28
N GLU A 415 27.07 -12.95 18.59
CA GLU A 415 25.91 -13.67 19.14
C GLU A 415 24.56 -13.02 18.79
N THR A 416 24.57 -11.80 18.27
CA THR A 416 23.38 -11.06 17.83
C THR A 416 23.13 -11.16 16.32
N ALA A 417 24.11 -11.62 15.54
CA ALA A 417 23.96 -11.79 14.10
C ALA A 417 23.04 -12.97 13.78
N ASN A 418 22.16 -12.78 12.80
CA ASN A 418 21.25 -13.82 12.27
C ASN A 418 21.33 -13.95 10.74
N LEU A 419 22.23 -13.20 10.11
CA LEU A 419 22.52 -13.22 8.69
C LEU A 419 24.04 -13.13 8.53
N ASP A 420 24.65 -14.16 7.93
CA ASP A 420 26.08 -14.13 7.66
C ASP A 420 26.39 -13.14 6.55
N ASP A 421 27.29 -12.20 6.82
CA ASP A 421 27.71 -11.17 5.87
C ASP A 421 29.06 -11.50 5.21
N GLY A 422 29.58 -12.72 5.43
CA GLY A 422 30.86 -13.17 4.89
C GLY A 422 32.06 -12.51 5.58
N THR A 423 31.85 -11.80 6.70
CA THR A 423 32.93 -11.13 7.42
C THR A 423 33.62 -12.01 8.45
N CYS A 424 33.25 -13.29 8.57
CA CYS A 424 33.86 -14.21 9.53
C CYS A 424 35.40 -14.23 9.41
N ASP A 425 36.07 -13.84 10.49
CA ASP A 425 37.51 -13.82 10.62
C ASP A 425 37.95 -15.09 11.37
N TYR A 426 38.75 -15.92 10.73
CA TYR A 426 39.32 -17.13 11.33
C TYR A 426 40.81 -17.00 11.66
N GLY A 427 41.41 -15.83 11.44
CA GLY A 427 42.86 -15.61 11.57
C GLY A 427 43.43 -15.75 12.98
N CYS A 428 42.58 -15.85 14.01
CA CYS A 428 43.00 -16.12 15.38
C CYS A 428 43.05 -17.63 15.72
N ILE A 429 42.62 -18.51 14.80
CA ILE A 429 42.67 -19.96 14.95
C ILE A 429 44.03 -20.46 14.47
N GLY A 430 44.73 -21.19 15.34
CA GLY A 430 46.00 -21.82 14.97
C GLY A 430 46.61 -22.63 16.10
N CYS A 431 47.76 -23.25 15.83
CA CYS A 431 48.44 -24.03 16.86
C CYS A 431 49.07 -23.12 17.93
N MET A 432 48.55 -23.16 19.15
CA MET A 432 49.09 -22.39 20.29
C MET A 432 50.24 -23.11 21.04
N ASP A 433 50.60 -24.35 20.67
CA ASP A 433 51.66 -25.11 21.33
C ASP A 433 53.03 -24.77 20.74
N THR A 434 53.87 -24.10 21.53
CA THR A 434 55.25 -23.70 21.15
C THR A 434 56.20 -24.86 20.79
N SER A 435 55.81 -26.11 21.02
CA SER A 435 56.57 -27.30 20.67
C SER A 435 56.14 -27.97 19.36
N ALA A 436 55.04 -27.50 18.75
CA ALA A 436 54.60 -27.93 17.43
C ALA A 436 55.44 -27.26 16.32
N ALA A 437 55.52 -27.92 15.16
CA ALA A 437 56.24 -27.44 13.99
C ALA A 437 55.51 -26.28 13.28
N ASN A 438 54.18 -26.23 13.36
CA ASN A 438 53.32 -25.17 12.85
C ASN A 438 52.80 -24.24 13.96
N TYR A 439 53.57 -24.05 15.04
CA TYR A 439 53.22 -23.10 16.10
C TYR A 439 52.98 -21.69 15.53
N ASP A 440 51.80 -21.16 15.77
CA ASP A 440 51.43 -19.80 15.40
C ASP A 440 51.44 -18.91 16.66
N PRO A 441 52.35 -17.92 16.74
CA PRO A 441 52.41 -16.98 17.87
C PRO A 441 51.27 -15.96 17.89
N THR A 442 50.48 -15.85 16.82
CA THR A 442 49.33 -14.92 16.71
C THR A 442 48.00 -15.58 17.05
N ALA A 443 47.92 -16.91 17.02
CA ALA A 443 46.76 -17.68 17.41
C ALA A 443 46.31 -17.37 18.86
N THR A 444 45.02 -17.08 19.02
CA THR A 444 44.38 -16.89 20.34
C THR A 444 43.37 -17.99 20.66
N GLN A 445 42.99 -18.77 19.66
CA GLN A 445 42.13 -19.95 19.76
C GLN A 445 42.85 -21.15 19.15
N GLN A 446 42.75 -22.31 19.82
CA GLN A 446 43.32 -23.58 19.34
C GLN A 446 42.18 -24.50 18.93
N ASN A 447 42.25 -25.06 17.72
CA ASN A 447 41.31 -26.09 17.25
C ASN A 447 41.91 -27.49 17.43
N ASP A 448 41.08 -28.50 17.65
CA ASP A 448 41.54 -29.89 17.77
C ASP A 448 42.17 -30.33 16.44
N GLY A 449 43.36 -30.94 16.47
CA GLY A 449 44.10 -31.34 15.26
C GLY A 449 45.02 -30.26 14.66
N SER A 450 44.89 -28.99 15.06
CA SER A 450 45.68 -27.88 14.48
C SER A 450 47.19 -27.92 14.77
N CYS A 451 47.66 -28.67 15.78
CA CYS A 451 49.08 -28.72 16.15
C CYS A 451 49.80 -29.96 15.60
N VAL A 452 50.80 -29.72 14.76
CA VAL A 452 51.54 -30.76 14.03
C VAL A 452 52.93 -30.91 14.61
N TYR A 453 53.32 -32.15 14.94
CA TYR A 453 54.63 -32.45 15.53
C TYR A 453 55.49 -33.25 14.54
N CYS A 454 56.52 -32.61 14.00
CA CYS A 454 57.41 -33.22 13.03
C CYS A 454 58.71 -33.74 13.63
N ASP A 455 59.25 -34.81 13.04
CA ASP A 455 60.59 -35.31 13.35
C ASP A 455 61.67 -34.33 12.89
N ALA A 456 62.86 -34.39 13.51
CA ALA A 456 63.95 -33.51 13.13
C ALA A 456 64.38 -33.73 11.67
N GLY A 457 64.32 -32.68 10.87
CA GLY A 457 64.68 -32.71 9.44
C GLY A 457 63.49 -32.75 8.49
N THR A 458 62.26 -32.76 9.00
CA THR A 458 61.03 -32.53 8.23
C THR A 458 60.39 -31.19 8.59
N TYR A 459 59.56 -30.69 7.69
CA TYR A 459 58.82 -29.44 7.79
C TYR A 459 57.35 -29.70 7.43
N VAL A 460 56.45 -28.85 7.89
CA VAL A 460 55.02 -28.97 7.60
C VAL A 460 54.74 -28.38 6.22
N MET A 461 54.18 -29.21 5.36
CA MET A 461 53.44 -28.82 4.17
C MET A 461 51.96 -28.78 4.55
N ASN A 462 51.30 -27.65 4.28
CA ASN A 462 49.85 -27.53 4.39
C ASN A 462 49.25 -27.66 2.99
N ILE A 463 48.17 -28.43 2.89
CA ILE A 463 47.38 -28.56 1.66
C ILE A 463 45.98 -28.11 2.02
N ASP A 464 45.68 -26.87 1.68
CA ASP A 464 44.35 -26.30 1.81
C ASP A 464 43.55 -26.71 0.59
N MET A 465 42.48 -27.45 0.81
CA MET A 465 41.60 -27.97 -0.20
C MET A 465 40.36 -27.06 -0.23
N TYR A 466 39.85 -26.80 -1.42
CA TYR A 466 38.58 -26.11 -1.65
C TYR A 466 37.59 -27.00 -2.42
N ASP A 467 36.31 -26.92 -2.05
CA ASP A 467 35.21 -27.64 -2.69
C ASP A 467 34.32 -26.64 -3.44
N LEU A 468 34.57 -26.49 -4.74
CA LEU A 468 33.85 -25.53 -5.57
C LEU A 468 32.42 -25.96 -5.91
N GLY A 469 32.11 -27.26 -5.78
CA GLY A 469 30.79 -27.83 -6.03
C GLY A 469 29.87 -27.79 -4.80
N GLY A 470 30.44 -27.65 -3.60
CA GLY A 470 29.71 -27.63 -2.33
C GLY A 470 29.10 -28.98 -1.93
N ASP A 471 29.39 -30.05 -2.67
CA ASP A 471 28.95 -31.43 -2.40
C ASP A 471 30.10 -32.37 -2.01
N GLY A 472 31.29 -31.81 -1.84
CA GLY A 472 32.54 -32.50 -1.53
C GLY A 472 33.21 -33.09 -2.76
N TRP A 473 34.45 -33.57 -2.60
CA TRP A 473 35.25 -34.09 -3.72
C TRP A 473 34.81 -35.46 -4.27
N ASN A 474 33.63 -35.98 -3.90
CA ASN A 474 33.03 -37.21 -4.45
C ASN A 474 34.02 -38.38 -4.68
N GLY A 475 34.89 -38.63 -3.69
CA GLY A 475 35.90 -39.69 -3.72
C GLY A 475 37.20 -39.38 -4.46
N ALA A 476 37.44 -38.14 -4.87
CA ALA A 476 38.74 -37.70 -5.39
C ALA A 476 39.76 -37.53 -4.26
N SER A 477 41.04 -37.55 -4.61
CA SER A 477 42.16 -37.45 -3.68
C SER A 477 43.32 -36.71 -4.32
N TYR A 478 44.18 -36.13 -3.50
CA TYR A 478 45.50 -35.67 -3.93
C TYR A 478 46.58 -36.67 -3.54
N TYR A 479 47.71 -36.60 -4.24
CA TYR A 479 48.90 -37.42 -4.05
C TYR A 479 50.13 -36.54 -4.16
N VAL A 480 51.06 -36.65 -3.21
CA VAL A 480 52.37 -35.98 -3.28
C VAL A 480 53.46 -37.03 -3.25
N ASP A 481 54.16 -37.16 -4.37
CA ASP A 481 55.21 -38.16 -4.56
C ASP A 481 56.57 -37.47 -4.67
N SER A 482 57.53 -37.94 -3.87
CA SER A 482 58.93 -37.53 -4.02
C SER A 482 59.57 -38.11 -5.28
N TYR A 483 60.48 -37.38 -5.89
CA TYR A 483 61.20 -37.83 -7.10
C TYR A 483 62.14 -39.01 -6.87
N ASP A 484 62.63 -39.20 -5.65
CA ASP A 484 63.44 -40.37 -5.30
C ASP A 484 62.57 -41.63 -5.05
N GLY A 485 61.25 -41.46 -4.99
CA GLY A 485 60.26 -42.52 -4.76
C GLY A 485 60.20 -43.03 -3.32
N GLU A 486 60.86 -42.36 -2.38
CA GLU A 486 60.93 -42.79 -0.98
C GLU A 486 59.75 -42.27 -0.14
N THR A 487 59.14 -41.16 -0.55
CA THR A 487 57.95 -40.54 0.07
C THR A 487 56.78 -40.52 -0.91
N SER A 488 55.61 -40.97 -0.45
CA SER A 488 54.34 -40.88 -1.15
C SER A 488 53.25 -40.67 -0.10
N ILE A 489 52.58 -39.54 -0.16
CA ILE A 489 51.48 -39.17 0.74
C ILE A 489 50.23 -38.91 -0.09
N SER A 490 49.06 -39.07 0.54
CA SER A 490 47.78 -38.82 -0.10
C SER A 490 46.75 -38.38 0.94
N GLY A 491 45.80 -37.57 0.53
CA GLY A 491 44.66 -37.15 1.34
C GLY A 491 43.44 -36.87 0.47
N ASN A 492 42.32 -36.58 1.11
CA ASN A 492 41.05 -36.27 0.45
C ASN A 492 40.23 -35.31 1.32
N TRP A 493 39.22 -34.71 0.69
CA TRP A 493 38.34 -33.73 1.33
C TRP A 493 37.66 -34.25 2.59
N ASP A 494 37.23 -35.51 2.64
CA ASP A 494 36.35 -36.05 3.70
C ASP A 494 37.11 -36.45 4.97
N GLU A 495 38.43 -36.59 4.88
CA GLU A 495 39.31 -37.08 5.94
C GLU A 495 40.34 -36.03 6.37
N ALA A 496 40.09 -34.74 6.07
CA ALA A 496 41.06 -33.69 6.34
C ALA A 496 41.32 -33.49 7.84
N ASP A 497 42.54 -33.10 8.18
CA ASP A 497 42.96 -32.87 9.58
C ASP A 497 42.22 -31.68 10.23
N LEU A 498 41.83 -30.68 9.45
CA LEU A 498 41.17 -29.45 9.92
C LEU A 498 40.12 -28.97 8.91
N TYR A 499 39.00 -28.45 9.42
CA TYR A 499 37.99 -27.76 8.61
C TYR A 499 37.70 -26.39 9.23
N VAL A 500 37.86 -25.35 8.43
CA VAL A 500 37.59 -23.96 8.80
C VAL A 500 37.05 -23.25 7.57
N ASP A 501 35.92 -22.55 7.69
CA ASP A 501 35.34 -21.72 6.61
C ASP A 501 35.10 -22.44 5.27
N GLY A 502 34.65 -23.69 5.34
CA GLY A 502 34.47 -24.50 4.12
C GLY A 502 35.78 -24.84 3.40
N VAL A 503 36.94 -24.64 4.04
CA VAL A 503 38.26 -25.09 3.58
C VAL A 503 38.70 -26.28 4.42
N ALA A 504 39.13 -27.34 3.75
CA ALA A 504 39.65 -28.55 4.39
C ALA A 504 41.17 -28.56 4.30
N THR A 505 41.89 -28.60 5.42
CA THR A 505 43.35 -28.52 5.45
C THR A 505 43.96 -29.83 5.94
N ASP A 506 44.93 -30.34 5.19
CA ASP A 506 45.81 -31.44 5.60
C ASP A 506 47.21 -30.96 5.94
N PHE A 507 47.80 -31.58 6.98
CA PHE A 507 49.16 -31.27 7.42
C PHE A 507 50.11 -32.45 7.27
N HIS A 508 51.15 -32.28 6.45
CA HIS A 508 52.15 -33.33 6.22
C HIS A 508 53.56 -32.92 6.65
N CYS A 509 54.18 -33.72 7.52
CA CYS A 509 55.59 -33.59 7.86
C CYS A 509 56.46 -34.26 6.79
N ILE A 510 57.04 -33.49 5.87
CA ILE A 510 57.90 -34.00 4.78
C ILE A 510 59.30 -33.38 4.81
N PRO A 511 60.34 -34.07 4.34
CA PRO A 511 61.68 -33.49 4.20
C PRO A 511 61.73 -32.45 3.07
N LEU A 512 62.78 -31.62 3.03
CA LEU A 512 63.05 -30.74 1.87
C LEU A 512 63.44 -31.59 0.67
N GLY A 513 62.98 -31.24 -0.52
CA GLY A 513 63.25 -32.01 -1.73
C GLY A 513 62.32 -31.71 -2.90
N CYS A 514 62.44 -32.53 -3.93
CA CYS A 514 61.69 -32.40 -5.17
C CYS A 514 60.47 -33.33 -5.15
N TYR A 515 59.29 -32.78 -5.31
CA TYR A 515 58.01 -33.48 -5.26
C TYR A 515 57.17 -33.19 -6.50
N VAL A 516 56.26 -34.11 -6.80
CA VAL A 516 55.16 -33.92 -7.74
C VAL A 516 53.85 -34.12 -7.01
N LEU A 517 52.98 -33.12 -7.10
CA LEU A 517 51.61 -33.19 -6.61
C LEU A 517 50.67 -33.53 -7.75
N SER A 518 49.75 -34.46 -7.54
CA SER A 518 48.71 -34.83 -8.51
C SER A 518 47.38 -35.01 -7.79
N SER A 519 46.28 -34.92 -8.53
CA SER A 519 44.93 -35.12 -7.99
C SER A 519 44.05 -35.90 -8.96
N GLY A 520 43.02 -36.56 -8.44
CA GLY A 520 41.99 -37.24 -9.23
C GLY A 520 41.38 -38.46 -8.52
N GLY A 521 40.74 -39.33 -9.29
CA GLY A 521 40.22 -40.62 -8.80
C GLY A 521 38.74 -40.64 -8.39
N GLY A 522 38.05 -39.49 -8.38
CA GLY A 522 36.62 -39.34 -8.09
C GLY A 522 35.79 -38.95 -9.31
N THR A 523 34.53 -38.57 -9.09
CA THR A 523 33.63 -38.01 -10.13
C THR A 523 33.60 -36.47 -10.16
N ALA A 524 34.34 -35.85 -9.24
CA ALA A 524 34.47 -34.40 -9.01
C ALA A 524 35.84 -33.88 -9.49
N ASP A 525 36.43 -34.48 -10.52
CA ASP A 525 37.80 -34.18 -10.93
C ASP A 525 37.98 -32.80 -11.58
N ASP A 526 36.88 -32.12 -11.92
CA ASP A 526 36.84 -30.78 -12.52
C ASP A 526 36.64 -29.65 -11.49
N GLU A 527 36.30 -29.96 -10.23
CA GLU A 527 36.02 -28.99 -9.16
C GLU A 527 37.06 -29.00 -8.02
N ILE A 528 38.11 -29.81 -8.17
CA ILE A 528 39.24 -29.86 -7.24
C ILE A 528 40.02 -28.56 -7.34
N ALA A 529 40.18 -27.88 -6.20
CA ALA A 529 41.10 -26.77 -6.06
C ALA A 529 41.92 -26.86 -4.77
N MET A 530 43.21 -26.51 -4.85
CA MET A 530 44.14 -26.59 -3.72
C MET A 530 45.11 -25.41 -3.67
N ILE A 531 45.48 -25.02 -2.46
CA ILE A 531 46.61 -24.14 -2.16
C ILE A 531 47.63 -24.94 -1.35
N ILE A 532 48.89 -24.89 -1.76
CA ILE A 532 49.99 -25.63 -1.11
C ILE A 532 50.95 -24.64 -0.49
N THR A 533 51.07 -24.70 0.83
CA THR A 533 51.96 -23.83 1.61
C THR A 533 52.93 -24.62 2.48
N ASP A 534 53.98 -23.97 2.96
CA ASP A 534 54.73 -24.44 4.12
C ASP A 534 54.36 -23.70 5.41
N GLN A 535 54.86 -24.20 6.54
CA GLN A 535 54.77 -23.56 7.86
C GLN A 535 55.28 -22.12 7.96
N PHE A 536 55.96 -21.58 6.94
CA PHE A 536 56.44 -20.20 6.91
C PHE A 536 55.58 -19.29 6.02
N GLY A 537 54.52 -19.84 5.41
CA GLY A 537 53.63 -19.14 4.49
C GLY A 537 54.15 -19.07 3.05
N THR A 538 55.18 -19.84 2.69
CA THR A 538 55.61 -19.92 1.28
C THR A 538 54.56 -20.68 0.49
N VAL A 539 53.95 -20.03 -0.50
CA VAL A 539 52.98 -20.66 -1.41
C VAL A 539 53.73 -21.30 -2.58
N TYR A 540 53.61 -22.62 -2.72
CA TYR A 540 54.22 -23.38 -3.81
C TYR A 540 53.28 -23.55 -5.01
N GLY A 541 51.98 -23.44 -4.79
CA GLY A 541 50.95 -23.48 -5.81
C GLY A 541 49.62 -23.00 -5.25
N ASP A 542 48.90 -22.24 -6.07
CA ASP A 542 47.59 -21.68 -5.74
C ASP A 542 46.67 -21.83 -6.95
N GLN A 543 45.77 -22.82 -6.89
CA GLN A 543 44.81 -23.06 -7.97
C GLN A 543 43.64 -22.08 -7.93
N ILE A 544 43.39 -21.43 -6.80
CA ILE A 544 42.30 -20.47 -6.62
C ILE A 544 42.65 -19.16 -7.31
N ALA A 545 43.84 -18.61 -7.02
CA ALA A 545 44.31 -17.36 -7.61
C ALA A 545 44.49 -17.43 -9.15
N THR A 546 44.67 -18.63 -9.69
CA THR A 546 44.86 -18.85 -11.13
C THR A 546 43.56 -19.09 -11.90
N ASN A 547 42.41 -19.18 -11.22
CA ASN A 547 41.11 -19.56 -11.81
C ASN A 547 41.19 -20.86 -12.63
N TYR A 548 42.15 -21.74 -12.29
CA TYR A 548 42.41 -22.98 -12.98
C TYR A 548 42.01 -24.14 -12.06
N TYR A 549 40.89 -24.78 -12.39
CA TYR A 549 40.27 -25.82 -11.58
C TYR A 549 40.36 -27.20 -12.24
N GLY A 550 40.43 -28.24 -11.42
CA GLY A 550 40.43 -29.63 -11.84
C GLY A 550 41.82 -30.25 -12.00
N VAL A 551 41.90 -31.37 -12.75
CA VAL A 551 43.16 -32.11 -12.94
C VAL A 551 44.21 -31.22 -13.60
N LEU A 552 45.26 -30.90 -12.85
CA LEU A 552 46.43 -30.15 -13.30
C LEU A 552 46.87 -30.58 -14.71
N PRO A 553 46.96 -29.65 -15.68
CA PRO A 553 47.34 -30.01 -17.03
C PRO A 553 48.82 -30.41 -16.96
N PRO A 554 49.24 -31.44 -17.70
CA PRO A 554 50.65 -31.76 -17.76
C PRO A 554 51.40 -30.54 -18.31
N PRO A 555 52.47 -30.08 -17.65
CA PRO A 555 53.37 -29.12 -18.26
C PRO A 555 53.84 -29.69 -19.60
N VAL A 556 53.93 -28.83 -20.62
CA VAL A 556 54.17 -29.21 -22.02
C VAL A 556 55.53 -29.90 -22.14
N GLY A 557 55.57 -31.23 -22.01
CA GLY A 557 56.83 -32.00 -22.05
C GLY A 557 56.83 -33.35 -21.32
N PHE A 558 55.87 -33.64 -20.45
CA PHE A 558 55.89 -34.87 -19.63
C PHE A 558 54.65 -35.79 -19.81
N PRO A 559 54.79 -37.13 -19.65
CA PRO A 559 53.72 -38.08 -19.99
C PRO A 559 52.60 -38.26 -18.93
N SER A 560 52.63 -37.57 -17.79
CA SER A 560 51.60 -37.70 -16.72
C SER A 560 51.57 -36.45 -15.83
N GLY A 561 50.44 -35.72 -15.82
CA GLY A 561 50.29 -34.37 -15.28
C GLY A 561 50.20 -34.24 -13.75
N GLY A 562 51.03 -33.36 -13.21
CA GLY A 562 51.06 -32.95 -11.81
C GLY A 562 51.85 -31.64 -11.63
N TRP A 563 51.71 -30.99 -10.47
CA TRP A 563 52.37 -29.74 -10.08
C TRP A 563 53.71 -30.02 -9.44
N PHE A 564 54.78 -29.40 -9.94
CA PHE A 564 56.12 -29.58 -9.40
C PHE A 564 56.36 -28.69 -8.18
N ILE A 565 56.95 -29.28 -7.13
CA ILE A 565 57.23 -28.60 -5.87
C ILE A 565 58.71 -28.83 -5.52
N ASP A 566 59.51 -27.76 -5.52
CA ASP A 566 60.84 -27.73 -4.92
C ASP A 566 60.66 -27.27 -3.47
N PHE A 567 60.34 -28.21 -2.59
CA PHE A 567 59.96 -27.89 -1.22
C PHE A 567 61.18 -27.38 -0.45
N GLY A 568 61.13 -26.11 -0.03
CA GLY A 568 62.24 -25.35 0.51
C GLY A 568 63.05 -24.54 -0.51
N LEU A 569 62.64 -24.52 -1.79
CA LEU A 569 63.22 -23.74 -2.88
C LEU A 569 64.74 -23.92 -2.98
N LEU A 570 65.19 -25.18 -3.00
CA LEU A 570 66.61 -25.53 -2.98
C LEU A 570 67.31 -25.16 -4.29
N GLY A 571 66.55 -24.95 -5.37
CA GLY A 571 67.02 -24.65 -6.72
C GLY A 571 67.74 -25.82 -7.37
N GLY A 572 67.53 -27.04 -6.85
CA GLY A 572 68.25 -28.24 -7.25
C GLY A 572 67.42 -29.22 -8.08
N CYS A 573 66.14 -28.93 -8.29
CA CYS A 573 65.20 -29.82 -8.98
C CYS A 573 65.23 -29.65 -10.51
N ASP A 574 65.80 -28.55 -11.02
CA ASP A 574 65.91 -28.23 -12.45
C ASP A 574 64.56 -28.37 -13.20
N PHE A 575 63.45 -28.00 -12.54
CA PHE A 575 62.12 -28.07 -13.16
C PHE A 575 62.01 -27.05 -14.31
N GLU A 576 61.41 -27.50 -15.42
CA GLU A 576 61.11 -26.70 -16.61
C GLU A 576 59.66 -26.19 -16.56
N GLY A 577 59.41 -24.94 -16.97
CA GLY A 577 58.10 -24.30 -16.96
C GLY A 577 58.19 -22.76 -16.99
N CYS A 578 57.12 -22.05 -16.61
CA CYS A 578 57.16 -20.60 -16.54
C CYS A 578 57.89 -20.07 -15.29
N THR A 579 58.86 -19.18 -15.51
CA THR A 579 59.68 -18.56 -14.43
C THR A 579 59.34 -17.09 -14.15
N ASP A 580 58.42 -16.50 -14.90
CA ASP A 580 58.01 -15.10 -14.74
C ASP A 580 56.81 -15.01 -13.80
N GLU A 581 56.99 -14.33 -12.67
CA GLU A 581 56.01 -14.18 -11.59
C GLU A 581 54.73 -13.44 -12.00
N ASN A 582 54.76 -12.72 -13.13
CA ASN A 582 53.62 -11.97 -13.63
C ASN A 582 52.71 -12.78 -14.56
N CYS A 583 53.03 -14.05 -14.81
CA CYS A 583 52.31 -14.89 -15.77
C CYS A 583 51.39 -15.88 -15.06
N PHE A 584 50.23 -16.18 -15.67
CA PHE A 584 49.18 -17.00 -15.05
C PHE A 584 49.60 -18.43 -14.71
N ASN A 585 50.59 -18.97 -15.41
CA ASN A 585 51.11 -20.31 -15.18
C ASN A 585 52.50 -20.29 -14.52
N TYR A 586 52.85 -19.22 -13.81
CA TYR A 586 54.04 -19.15 -12.98
C TYR A 586 54.06 -20.27 -11.93
N ASN A 587 55.23 -20.86 -11.72
CA ASN A 587 55.46 -21.77 -10.59
C ASN A 587 56.82 -21.45 -9.96
N ILE A 588 56.81 -21.04 -8.69
CA ILE A 588 58.02 -20.68 -7.93
C ILE A 588 59.06 -21.80 -7.82
N SER A 589 58.64 -23.06 -7.99
CA SER A 589 59.52 -24.23 -7.96
C SER A 589 60.28 -24.44 -9.26
N VAL A 590 59.89 -23.76 -10.34
CA VAL A 590 60.51 -23.87 -11.66
C VAL A 590 61.74 -22.97 -11.73
N THR A 591 62.85 -23.53 -12.21
CA THR A 591 64.13 -22.81 -12.34
C THR A 591 64.62 -22.71 -13.78
N VAL A 592 63.94 -23.36 -14.73
CA VAL A 592 64.29 -23.37 -16.15
C VAL A 592 63.10 -22.91 -16.98
N ASP A 593 63.20 -21.74 -17.60
CA ASP A 593 62.19 -21.26 -18.54
C ASP A 593 62.17 -22.12 -19.82
N ASP A 594 61.04 -22.75 -20.10
CA ASP A 594 60.81 -23.54 -21.31
C ASP A 594 60.03 -22.77 -22.40
N GLY A 595 59.70 -21.50 -22.13
CA GLY A 595 58.93 -20.64 -23.01
C GLY A 595 57.42 -20.90 -22.96
N SER A 596 56.94 -21.64 -21.96
CA SER A 596 55.50 -21.90 -21.76
C SER A 596 54.75 -20.77 -21.05
N CYS A 597 55.40 -19.68 -20.65
CA CYS A 597 54.76 -18.57 -19.95
C CYS A 597 53.55 -17.99 -20.72
N ILE A 598 52.40 -17.92 -20.04
CA ILE A 598 51.16 -17.31 -20.50
C ILE A 598 50.95 -16.05 -19.66
N CYS A 599 51.38 -14.92 -20.19
CA CYS A 599 51.40 -13.66 -19.44
C CYS A 599 50.29 -12.72 -19.95
N PRO A 600 49.70 -11.91 -19.06
CA PRO A 600 48.87 -10.79 -19.45
C PRO A 600 49.71 -9.71 -20.17
N PRO A 601 49.07 -8.76 -20.86
CA PRO A 601 49.74 -7.59 -21.44
C PRO A 601 50.41 -6.72 -20.35
N THR A 602 51.41 -5.92 -20.73
CA THR A 602 52.14 -5.10 -19.74
C THR A 602 51.29 -4.01 -19.08
N ASN A 603 50.22 -3.56 -19.74
CA ASN A 603 49.28 -2.55 -19.26
C ASN A 603 47.94 -3.18 -18.83
N ASN A 604 48.02 -4.33 -18.17
CA ASN A 604 46.87 -5.09 -17.68
C ASN A 604 46.18 -4.47 -16.46
N ALA A 605 46.85 -3.54 -15.78
CA ALA A 605 46.37 -2.81 -14.61
C ALA A 605 46.50 -1.30 -14.80
N ILE A 606 45.70 -0.51 -14.10
CA ILE A 606 45.77 0.97 -14.08
C ILE A 606 47.15 1.43 -13.61
N GLU A 607 47.74 0.77 -12.61
CA GLU A 607 49.09 1.12 -12.11
C GLU A 607 50.18 0.97 -13.19
N ASN A 608 49.92 0.15 -14.21
CA ASN A 608 50.82 -0.11 -15.34
C ASN A 608 50.24 0.43 -16.66
N ALA A 609 49.24 1.32 -16.60
CA ALA A 609 48.58 1.88 -17.78
C ALA A 609 49.58 2.54 -18.73
N GLU A 610 49.41 2.30 -20.03
CA GLU A 610 50.30 2.88 -21.04
C GLU A 610 49.94 4.36 -21.26
N ALA A 611 50.90 5.26 -21.03
CA ALA A 611 50.67 6.69 -21.22
C ALA A 611 50.43 7.07 -22.69
N VAL A 612 49.31 7.75 -22.97
CA VAL A 612 48.92 8.26 -24.29
C VAL A 612 48.72 9.77 -24.26
N PHE A 613 48.78 10.41 -25.43
CA PHE A 613 48.69 11.87 -25.58
C PHE A 613 47.97 12.23 -26.89
N CYS A 614 47.61 13.50 -27.05
CA CYS A 614 46.96 13.98 -28.26
C CYS A 614 47.79 13.71 -29.53
N GLY A 615 47.22 12.95 -30.47
CA GLY A 615 47.88 12.45 -31.68
C GLY A 615 48.61 11.12 -31.51
N ALA A 616 48.46 10.43 -30.38
CA ALA A 616 49.07 9.13 -30.15
C ALA A 616 48.42 8.04 -31.03
N LEU A 617 49.27 7.13 -31.50
CA LEU A 617 48.90 5.87 -32.13
C LEU A 617 49.62 4.76 -31.36
N SER A 618 48.88 3.95 -30.60
CA SER A 618 49.44 2.86 -29.80
C SER A 618 48.95 1.50 -30.29
N ASN A 619 49.86 0.54 -30.39
CA ASN A 619 49.54 -0.85 -30.71
C ASN A 619 49.23 -1.58 -29.41
N GLY A 620 48.00 -2.03 -29.24
CA GLY A 620 47.58 -2.79 -28.07
C GLY A 620 47.42 -4.28 -28.37
N ASN A 621 47.40 -5.08 -27.30
CA ASN A 621 47.18 -6.52 -27.36
C ASN A 621 46.28 -6.95 -26.19
N LEU A 622 45.20 -7.67 -26.48
CA LEU A 622 44.20 -8.18 -25.53
C LEU A 622 44.38 -9.67 -25.23
N ALA A 623 45.45 -10.31 -25.72
CA ALA A 623 45.74 -11.70 -25.41
C ALA A 623 46.04 -11.82 -23.91
N ASN A 624 45.31 -12.70 -23.23
CA ASN A 624 45.45 -12.94 -21.79
C ASN A 624 45.18 -11.72 -20.91
N ALA A 625 44.53 -10.67 -21.43
CA ALA A 625 44.14 -9.53 -20.62
C ALA A 625 43.11 -9.94 -19.55
N SER A 626 43.31 -9.51 -18.31
CA SER A 626 42.40 -9.76 -17.19
C SER A 626 41.63 -8.49 -16.80
N ASP A 627 40.82 -8.61 -15.76
CA ASP A 627 40.03 -7.51 -15.19
C ASP A 627 40.48 -7.25 -13.76
N GLU A 628 41.70 -6.72 -13.60
CA GLU A 628 42.35 -6.57 -12.30
C GLU A 628 41.61 -5.58 -11.39
N GLU A 629 41.00 -4.56 -11.99
CA GLU A 629 40.19 -3.54 -11.32
C GLU A 629 38.72 -3.93 -11.13
N GLY A 630 38.30 -5.12 -11.59
CA GLY A 630 36.91 -5.58 -11.47
C GLY A 630 35.90 -4.69 -12.20
N VAL A 631 36.28 -4.13 -13.36
CA VAL A 631 35.44 -3.22 -14.15
C VAL A 631 34.53 -3.94 -15.14
N THR A 632 34.50 -5.28 -15.17
CA THR A 632 33.49 -6.03 -15.92
C THR A 632 32.10 -5.84 -15.30
N GLY A 633 31.14 -5.38 -16.11
CA GLY A 633 29.84 -4.96 -15.60
C GLY A 633 29.08 -4.03 -16.52
N LEU A 634 27.87 -3.65 -16.08
CA LEU A 634 26.97 -2.76 -16.81
C LEU A 634 27.16 -1.31 -16.33
N PHE A 635 27.46 -0.40 -17.26
CA PHE A 635 27.66 1.01 -16.97
C PHE A 635 26.89 1.90 -17.96
N LEU A 636 25.93 2.69 -17.48
CA LEU A 636 25.26 3.76 -18.25
C LEU A 636 24.79 3.36 -19.67
N GLY A 637 24.36 2.10 -19.85
CA GLY A 637 23.87 1.57 -21.15
C GLY A 637 24.91 0.89 -22.04
N THR A 638 26.18 0.83 -21.62
CA THR A 638 27.25 0.04 -22.25
C THR A 638 27.88 -0.92 -21.24
N THR A 639 28.22 -2.13 -21.67
CA THR A 639 28.75 -3.18 -20.79
C THR A 639 30.21 -3.47 -21.12
N VAL A 640 31.06 -3.54 -20.09
CA VAL A 640 32.39 -4.16 -20.17
C VAL A 640 32.22 -5.66 -19.94
N THR A 641 32.56 -6.46 -20.94
CA THR A 641 32.22 -7.90 -20.97
C THR A 641 33.42 -8.84 -20.83
N THR A 642 34.64 -8.31 -20.93
CA THR A 642 35.89 -9.08 -20.85
C THR A 642 36.99 -8.25 -20.21
N GLY A 643 38.05 -8.93 -19.74
CA GLY A 643 39.32 -8.31 -19.39
C GLY A 643 39.94 -7.56 -20.57
N GLY A 644 40.81 -6.61 -20.25
CA GLY A 644 41.25 -5.57 -21.17
C GLY A 644 42.54 -4.91 -20.73
N VAL A 645 42.91 -3.84 -21.43
CA VAL A 645 44.15 -3.12 -21.16
C VAL A 645 43.92 -1.64 -20.98
N TRP A 646 44.79 -1.03 -20.18
CA TRP A 646 44.66 0.34 -19.71
C TRP A 646 45.63 1.28 -20.40
N TYR A 647 45.14 2.48 -20.69
CA TYR A 647 45.93 3.61 -21.14
C TYR A 647 45.63 4.82 -20.29
N GLU A 648 46.66 5.56 -19.89
CA GLU A 648 46.51 6.77 -19.09
C GLU A 648 46.65 8.00 -19.98
N PHE A 649 45.69 8.91 -19.91
CA PHE A 649 45.69 10.18 -20.60
C PHE A 649 45.63 11.33 -19.59
N ASN A 650 46.70 12.13 -19.54
CA ASN A 650 46.75 13.37 -18.78
C ASN A 650 46.56 14.56 -19.72
N SER A 651 45.55 15.40 -19.48
CA SER A 651 45.28 16.54 -20.34
C SER A 651 46.11 17.77 -19.98
N ASP A 652 46.75 18.38 -20.99
CA ASP A 652 47.52 19.62 -20.85
C ASP A 652 46.68 20.90 -20.94
N SER A 653 45.41 20.76 -21.32
CA SER A 653 44.43 21.83 -21.48
C SER A 653 42.99 21.29 -21.37
N ASP A 654 42.01 22.18 -21.19
CA ASP A 654 40.60 21.79 -21.27
C ASP A 654 40.24 21.57 -22.75
N GLN A 655 39.97 20.33 -23.15
CA GLN A 655 39.81 19.95 -24.56
C GLN A 655 38.91 18.74 -24.77
N GLN A 656 38.35 18.60 -25.97
CA GLN A 656 37.66 17.40 -26.39
C GLN A 656 38.68 16.36 -26.84
N VAL A 657 38.56 15.14 -26.32
CA VAL A 657 39.39 13.99 -26.67
C VAL A 657 38.55 12.95 -27.39
N PHE A 658 39.11 12.37 -28.43
CA PHE A 658 38.55 11.26 -29.21
C PHE A 658 39.51 10.08 -29.13
N ALA A 659 39.06 8.96 -28.58
CA ALA A 659 39.82 7.72 -28.56
C ALA A 659 39.09 6.67 -29.40
N ASN A 660 39.77 5.99 -30.32
CA ASN A 660 39.13 4.99 -31.16
C ASN A 660 40.08 3.86 -31.60
N THR A 661 39.47 2.71 -31.89
CA THR A 661 40.13 1.52 -32.44
C THR A 661 39.80 1.29 -33.92
N CYS A 662 39.14 2.26 -34.57
CA CYS A 662 38.59 2.15 -35.92
C CYS A 662 39.64 1.89 -37.00
N ASP A 663 40.87 2.35 -36.78
CA ASP A 663 41.98 2.19 -37.71
C ASP A 663 42.70 0.83 -37.55
N THR A 664 42.18 -0.07 -36.70
CA THR A 664 42.70 -1.43 -36.55
C THR A 664 42.66 -2.17 -37.89
N PRO A 665 43.82 -2.57 -38.46
CA PRO A 665 43.88 -3.23 -39.76
C PRO A 665 43.12 -4.56 -39.77
N THR A 666 42.25 -4.74 -40.75
CA THR A 666 41.46 -5.98 -40.95
C THR A 666 42.23 -7.10 -41.66
N SER A 667 43.53 -6.94 -41.90
CA SER A 667 44.36 -7.94 -42.57
C SER A 667 45.77 -8.02 -41.97
N THR A 668 46.42 -9.18 -42.11
CA THR A 668 47.72 -9.50 -41.50
C THR A 668 48.92 -8.67 -42.01
N SER A 669 48.67 -7.58 -42.73
CA SER A 669 49.70 -6.68 -43.25
C SER A 669 50.22 -5.67 -42.22
N GLY A 670 49.76 -5.72 -40.97
CA GLY A 670 50.18 -4.82 -39.87
C GLY A 670 50.16 -5.49 -38.48
N PHE A 671 49.20 -6.39 -38.24
CA PHE A 671 49.10 -7.23 -37.04
C PHE A 671 49.10 -8.71 -37.43
N ALA A 672 49.62 -9.59 -36.58
CA ALA A 672 49.56 -11.03 -36.80
C ALA A 672 48.16 -11.59 -36.52
N ASP A 673 47.45 -11.00 -35.55
CA ASP A 673 46.16 -11.46 -35.02
C ASP A 673 45.24 -10.28 -34.67
N PRO A 674 44.78 -9.50 -35.67
CA PRO A 674 43.95 -8.32 -35.42
C PRO A 674 42.61 -8.71 -34.79
N VAL A 675 42.23 -8.02 -33.71
CA VAL A 675 40.95 -8.22 -33.02
C VAL A 675 39.77 -7.93 -33.96
N SER A 676 38.74 -8.75 -33.88
CA SER A 676 37.55 -8.62 -34.74
C SER A 676 36.50 -7.67 -34.18
N ASP A 677 36.51 -7.44 -32.87
CA ASP A 677 35.47 -6.71 -32.16
C ASP A 677 36.00 -6.11 -30.84
N THR A 678 35.91 -4.79 -30.68
CA THR A 678 36.45 -4.06 -29.51
C THR A 678 35.37 -3.24 -28.82
N LYS A 679 35.48 -3.14 -27.50
CA LYS A 679 34.79 -2.16 -26.66
C LYS A 679 35.79 -1.14 -26.12
N LEU A 680 35.33 0.08 -25.89
CA LEU A 680 36.17 1.17 -25.40
C LEU A 680 35.43 1.95 -24.32
N HIS A 681 36.05 2.08 -23.15
CA HIS A 681 35.49 2.79 -21.99
C HIS A 681 36.52 3.79 -21.45
N VAL A 682 36.07 4.88 -20.85
CA VAL A 682 36.93 5.90 -20.23
C VAL A 682 36.47 6.13 -18.82
N PHE A 683 37.42 6.08 -17.89
CA PHE A 683 37.21 6.21 -16.46
C PHE A 683 38.01 7.37 -15.88
N GLN A 684 37.61 7.83 -14.70
CA GLN A 684 38.38 8.74 -13.85
C GLN A 684 38.23 8.33 -12.38
N TYR A 685 39.14 8.73 -11.50
CA TYR A 685 38.89 8.65 -10.06
C TYR A 685 38.03 9.83 -9.60
N ASN A 686 36.99 9.55 -8.81
CA ASN A 686 36.22 10.58 -8.13
C ASN A 686 36.95 11.11 -6.87
N ASP A 687 36.33 12.07 -6.17
CA ASP A 687 36.92 12.68 -4.97
C ASP A 687 37.05 11.69 -3.79
N GLU A 688 36.29 10.60 -3.82
CA GLU A 688 36.33 9.49 -2.86
C GLU A 688 37.41 8.44 -3.18
N GLY A 689 38.05 8.52 -4.36
CA GLY A 689 39.06 7.57 -4.82
C GLY A 689 38.49 6.31 -5.48
N GLU A 690 37.21 6.32 -5.88
CA GLU A 690 36.56 5.26 -6.62
C GLU A 690 36.59 5.53 -8.13
N LEU A 691 36.63 4.47 -8.93
CA LEU A 691 36.69 4.57 -10.39
C LEU A 691 35.28 4.82 -10.96
N GLU A 692 35.10 5.95 -11.63
CA GLU A 692 33.84 6.40 -12.23
C GLU A 692 33.90 6.31 -13.76
N LEU A 693 32.89 5.70 -14.40
CA LEU A 693 32.79 5.69 -15.86
C LEU A 693 32.34 7.07 -16.38
N ILE A 694 33.11 7.61 -17.33
CA ILE A 694 32.77 8.83 -18.08
C ILE A 694 31.97 8.51 -19.35
N VAL A 695 32.47 7.59 -20.16
CA VAL A 695 31.87 7.23 -21.45
C VAL A 695 32.27 5.82 -21.85
N GLY A 696 31.35 5.10 -22.49
CA GLY A 696 31.59 3.79 -23.08
C GLY A 696 31.03 3.72 -24.49
N ASN A 697 31.63 2.89 -25.34
CA ASN A 697 31.07 2.54 -26.63
C ASN A 697 31.43 1.12 -27.06
N ASP A 698 30.51 0.55 -27.82
CA ASP A 698 30.54 -0.76 -28.45
C ASP A 698 29.94 -0.55 -29.86
N ASP A 699 30.75 -0.70 -30.90
CA ASP A 699 30.41 -0.47 -32.32
C ASP A 699 30.19 0.99 -32.77
N ALA A 700 31.29 1.73 -32.97
CA ALA A 700 31.25 3.06 -33.60
C ALA A 700 31.47 3.03 -35.13
N CYS A 701 32.29 2.10 -35.62
CA CYS A 701 32.85 2.12 -36.97
C CYS A 701 32.93 0.70 -37.56
N GLY A 702 31.79 0.02 -37.55
CA GLY A 702 31.72 -1.42 -37.74
C GLY A 702 31.74 -2.10 -36.37
N LEU A 703 32.56 -3.13 -36.20
CA LEU A 703 32.78 -3.82 -34.92
C LEU A 703 33.90 -3.18 -34.07
N MET A 704 34.34 -1.97 -34.43
CA MET A 704 35.39 -1.24 -33.73
C MET A 704 34.76 -0.06 -33.00
N SER A 705 35.39 0.36 -31.91
CA SER A 705 34.80 1.32 -30.98
C SER A 705 35.49 2.68 -31.03
N SER A 706 34.73 3.71 -30.66
CA SER A 706 35.18 5.10 -30.60
C SER A 706 34.41 5.83 -29.52
N VAL A 707 35.10 6.60 -28.69
CA VAL A 707 34.52 7.42 -27.64
C VAL A 707 34.97 8.86 -27.79
N ALA A 708 34.18 9.77 -27.24
CA ALA A 708 34.53 11.18 -27.10
C ALA A 708 34.23 11.61 -25.67
N PHE A 709 35.16 12.36 -25.05
CA PHE A 709 34.98 12.91 -23.71
C PHE A 709 35.67 14.28 -23.59
N ILE A 710 35.28 15.06 -22.59
CA ILE A 710 35.91 16.34 -22.26
C ILE A 710 36.96 16.09 -21.20
N ALA A 711 38.21 16.40 -21.52
CA ALA A 711 39.31 16.28 -20.59
C ALA A 711 39.65 17.64 -19.97
N THR A 712 39.79 17.67 -18.64
CA THR A 712 40.15 18.88 -17.88
C THR A 712 41.66 18.89 -17.59
N THR A 713 42.26 20.08 -17.62
CA THR A 713 43.68 20.27 -17.36
C THR A 713 44.09 19.73 -16.00
N GLY A 714 45.08 18.83 -15.97
CA GLY A 714 45.63 18.29 -14.73
C GLY A 714 44.83 17.16 -14.08
N GLN A 715 43.80 16.66 -14.76
CA GLN A 715 43.11 15.42 -14.39
C GLN A 715 43.64 14.25 -15.24
N ASP A 716 43.69 13.07 -14.63
CA ASP A 716 44.05 11.80 -15.27
C ASP A 716 42.78 11.05 -15.70
N TYR A 717 42.79 10.55 -16.93
CA TYR A 717 41.72 9.74 -17.51
C TYR A 717 42.28 8.39 -17.93
N TYR A 718 41.52 7.33 -17.68
CA TYR A 718 41.94 5.96 -17.95
C TYR A 718 41.09 5.37 -19.07
N ILE A 719 41.70 5.16 -20.23
CA ILE A 719 41.07 4.57 -21.40
C ILE A 719 41.26 3.04 -21.32
N TYR A 720 40.16 2.32 -21.24
CA TYR A 720 40.11 0.87 -21.18
C TYR A 720 39.66 0.29 -22.52
N VAL A 721 40.44 -0.63 -23.07
CA VAL A 721 40.11 -1.35 -24.31
C VAL A 721 39.92 -2.83 -24.00
N SER A 722 38.78 -3.38 -24.38
CA SER A 722 38.46 -4.80 -24.17
C SER A 722 37.82 -5.42 -25.42
N LYS A 723 37.59 -6.72 -25.40
CA LYS A 723 36.82 -7.40 -26.45
C LYS A 723 35.32 -7.28 -26.19
N TYR A 724 34.51 -7.41 -27.26
CA TYR A 724 33.07 -7.58 -27.10
C TYR A 724 32.69 -8.85 -26.33
N SER A 725 33.42 -9.95 -26.54
CA SER A 725 33.22 -11.20 -25.81
C SER A 725 34.48 -12.05 -25.82
N ALA A 726 34.55 -13.06 -24.94
CA ALA A 726 35.62 -14.05 -24.95
C ALA A 726 35.70 -14.83 -26.30
N PHE A 727 34.62 -14.83 -27.08
CA PHE A 727 34.55 -15.47 -28.39
C PHE A 727 35.02 -14.58 -29.55
N SER A 728 35.32 -13.29 -29.28
CA SER A 728 35.84 -12.38 -30.29
C SER A 728 37.25 -12.82 -30.70
N SER A 729 37.41 -13.10 -31.99
CA SER A 729 38.68 -13.53 -32.57
C SER A 729 39.71 -12.40 -32.59
N GLY A 730 40.99 -12.75 -32.61
CA GLY A 730 42.06 -11.77 -32.61
C GLY A 730 42.33 -11.17 -31.23
N SER A 731 43.43 -10.45 -31.12
CA SER A 731 43.88 -9.84 -29.86
C SER A 731 44.55 -8.48 -30.06
N GLU A 732 45.11 -8.22 -31.24
CA GLU A 732 45.87 -7.00 -31.50
C GLU A 732 44.98 -5.88 -32.05
N PHE A 733 45.16 -4.65 -31.57
CA PHE A 733 44.41 -3.48 -32.00
C PHE A 733 45.30 -2.25 -32.14
N LEU A 734 44.81 -1.21 -32.82
CA LEU A 734 45.44 0.10 -32.87
C LEU A 734 44.55 1.11 -32.16
N LEU A 735 45.03 1.70 -31.06
CA LEU A 735 44.39 2.83 -30.39
C LEU A 735 44.89 4.14 -30.99
N SER A 736 43.96 4.97 -31.46
CA SER A 736 44.22 6.34 -31.89
C SER A 736 43.58 7.32 -30.94
N VAL A 737 44.35 8.31 -30.47
CA VAL A 737 43.88 9.39 -29.60
C VAL A 737 44.08 10.72 -30.31
N GLU A 738 43.00 11.43 -30.59
CA GLU A 738 43.01 12.77 -31.19
C GLU A 738 42.34 13.79 -30.27
N CYS A 739 42.77 15.05 -30.32
CA CYS A 739 42.20 16.11 -29.48
C CYS A 739 41.81 17.33 -30.31
N ALA A 740 40.73 17.99 -29.90
CA ALA A 740 40.28 19.26 -30.45
C ALA A 740 40.15 20.30 -29.33
N ALA A 741 40.77 21.47 -29.53
CA ALA A 741 40.73 22.56 -28.55
C ALA A 741 39.30 23.07 -28.35
N CYS A 742 38.93 23.32 -27.10
CA CYS A 742 37.63 23.89 -26.74
C CYS A 742 37.72 25.39 -26.49
N ASP A 743 37.10 26.18 -27.38
CA ASP A 743 36.98 27.62 -27.17
C ASP A 743 35.86 27.94 -26.15
N GLU A 744 34.72 27.21 -26.17
CA GLU A 744 33.63 27.23 -25.17
C GLU A 744 32.90 25.87 -25.15
N ILE A 745 32.49 25.38 -23.96
CA ILE A 745 31.61 24.21 -23.80
C ILE A 745 30.16 24.65 -24.12
N PRO A 746 29.42 23.96 -25.01
CA PRO A 746 28.03 24.31 -25.31
C PRO A 746 27.16 24.26 -24.06
N SER A 747 26.39 25.32 -23.81
CA SER A 747 25.51 25.35 -22.65
C SER A 747 24.38 24.31 -22.73
N ASN A 748 24.08 23.79 -23.91
CA ASN A 748 22.91 22.96 -24.16
C ASN A 748 23.13 21.44 -24.00
N ASP A 749 24.17 21.04 -23.28
CA ASP A 749 24.52 19.63 -23.04
C ASP A 749 23.71 19.05 -21.87
N PHE A 750 23.20 19.91 -20.98
CA PHE A 750 22.25 19.52 -19.94
C PHE A 750 20.81 19.67 -20.43
N CYS A 751 19.94 18.70 -20.09
CA CYS A 751 18.51 18.79 -20.42
C CYS A 751 17.84 20.08 -19.91
N ALA A 752 18.32 20.62 -18.77
CA ALA A 752 17.84 21.87 -18.19
C ALA A 752 18.14 23.10 -19.07
N GLU A 753 19.15 23.02 -19.93
CA GLU A 753 19.64 24.09 -20.78
C GLU A 753 19.46 23.79 -22.28
N ALA A 754 18.67 22.76 -22.59
CA ALA A 754 18.39 22.33 -23.96
C ALA A 754 17.90 23.50 -24.82
N THR A 755 18.54 23.69 -25.98
CA THR A 755 18.19 24.78 -26.91
C THR A 755 16.77 24.58 -27.44
N PRO A 756 15.81 25.49 -27.14
CA PRO A 756 14.42 25.34 -27.58
C PRO A 756 14.30 25.31 -29.10
N GLN A 757 13.66 24.27 -29.62
CA GLN A 757 13.42 24.13 -31.06
C GLN A 757 12.10 24.82 -31.46
N ILE A 758 12.07 25.45 -32.64
CA ILE A 758 10.89 26.12 -33.20
C ILE A 758 10.56 25.51 -34.56
N ASP A 759 9.27 25.24 -34.81
CA ASP A 759 8.78 24.69 -36.07
C ASP A 759 9.27 25.45 -37.30
N ASN A 760 9.72 24.71 -38.31
CA ASN A 760 10.23 25.20 -39.59
C ASN A 760 11.48 26.10 -39.52
N VAL A 761 12.27 25.99 -38.46
CA VAL A 761 13.60 26.62 -38.37
C VAL A 761 14.68 25.54 -38.46
N THR A 762 15.68 25.74 -39.31
CA THR A 762 16.88 24.89 -39.36
C THR A 762 17.86 25.39 -38.32
N PHE A 763 18.20 24.53 -37.36
CA PHE A 763 19.26 24.76 -36.39
C PHE A 763 20.55 24.14 -36.90
N THR A 764 21.64 24.89 -36.80
CA THR A 764 22.99 24.41 -37.11
C THR A 764 23.81 24.49 -35.85
N GLY A 765 24.24 23.34 -35.35
CA GLY A 765 25.12 23.21 -34.18
C GLY A 765 26.44 22.54 -34.58
N THR A 766 27.36 22.51 -33.63
CA THR A 766 28.57 21.70 -33.67
C THR A 766 28.55 20.78 -32.46
N ASN A 767 29.05 19.56 -32.60
CA ASN A 767 29.26 18.63 -31.48
C ASN A 767 30.70 18.71 -30.97
N CYS A 768 31.44 19.75 -31.39
CA CYS A 768 32.78 20.00 -30.87
C CYS A 768 32.61 20.59 -29.47
N CYS A 769 33.19 19.91 -28.47
CA CYS A 769 33.11 20.26 -27.05
C CYS A 769 31.76 20.00 -26.38
N ALA A 770 30.91 19.16 -27.00
CA ALA A 770 29.54 18.81 -26.56
C ALA A 770 29.46 17.41 -25.92
#